data_AF-A0A3N2PAT3-F1
#
_entry.id   AF-A0A3N2PAT3-F1
#
_cell.length_a   1.000
_cell.length_b   1.000
_cell.length_c   1.000
_cell.angle_alpha   90.00
_cell.angle_beta   90.00
_cell.angle_gamma   90.00
#
_symmetry.space_group_name_H-M   'P 1'
#
loop_
_entity.id
_entity.type
_entity.pdbx_description
1 polymer ?
#
loop_
_entity_poly.entity_id
_entity_poly.type
_entity_poly.pdbx_seq_one_letter_code
_entity_poly.pdbx_strand_id
1 'polypeptide(L)'
;MANKVIQQAAFVPVQPLRLPLHTLSFPAAWRAPIDALYTGGSEHTQRKERQVPIGRLNALIATAAPDIVSVARRASFDESEPWLYAHSPFPLPVLRAFIAAWLHDLAKAEHRALVPDTLRSLNLDLLRWKDREVDLLEQTLTEGGTSLPSPHLYVLLPDVLAAHIAAHTPYTHNGEKVRFHQVATNPVAGYAELMSWPPNEHRTGRGGASQTWYYSGTIKIALRTVPFDPVPRIHVYTGIRRWAGGQLNTKGTNAASVYLRSTSPLVRDAPTPARFAVAKLQWSPRTRDFVWRHGGPEEMLTRVAAIDHLPDAEQLAKKADAWIHGRDGVTVAVTHHTTMGGRNHPVGNGMMPAERSRIIEWVAEALAPHLELAKPLRRVTPDGLRFNIPARVLKTVGASKDRPHLAGTELEEHQQRQRAAEQARAEAQRHNALVRRSRLAAVVPEADLCVFLLYQDTNMRERLLVGVENLLGLTGQRQQTSDESWRWCTDDFTLRIHARQVPIGGELGEGSGKVRKGTTHDQAVAERRQQVKTALDAMVASTGETARLAIIELEGKERFKVRTTDPKFAIRLGCADAGMVSQFIEPANGESKEEESNTHHRVEAAWEDGFRQLGMRFVPIHTVPEGIPDNLNQLAFWVVKRRDDDINRFPLFVPIALLIRPHQDQILGKAIGMSRWVSYPELLLHLAGINPSGTARNEAQQQAELAGFIRTTIRQFGGDPTLVVTLGTNIRYRWPTMQNAHVVHGKIGFGDAPLQRASIYGKRLRFVRVCTSDRLETAQWWAPGNGDTVGLSKGLWTFDNQTTSSPLVFYSTVGKSGKHKKSGKNDAKLTSHYLTPVSVEASNDVRSVVASTAQSRNYLQPETTAWNPELLEFVMVSLQEGDDPTAWASYLHQQRLSEDYDEPLRLPLILHLAALATRYAIPAEDDRPEEAEDDDIDRELVAEQLTFDFGI
;
A
#
# COMPACT_ATOMS: atom_id res chain seq x y z
N MET A 1 12.65 20.63 20.31
CA MET A 1 13.76 19.66 20.17
C MET A 1 13.28 18.45 19.36
N ALA A 2 14.13 17.80 18.57
CA ALA A 2 13.75 16.57 17.88
C ALA A 2 13.75 15.39 18.88
N ASN A 3 12.71 14.57 18.88
CA ASN A 3 12.62 13.41 19.77
C ASN A 3 13.80 12.45 19.53
N LYS A 4 14.39 11.95 20.62
CA LYS A 4 15.55 11.03 20.59
C LYS A 4 15.15 9.58 20.41
N VAL A 5 13.88 9.26 20.60
CA VAL A 5 13.32 7.92 20.46
C VAL A 5 11.97 7.95 19.74
N ILE A 6 11.57 6.81 19.18
CA ILE A 6 10.19 6.52 18.78
C ILE A 6 9.76 5.19 19.38
N GLN A 7 8.49 5.09 19.73
CA GLN A 7 7.88 3.87 20.23
C GLN A 7 7.12 3.18 19.10
N GLN A 8 7.41 1.89 18.89
CA GLN A 8 6.63 1.04 17.99
C GLN A 8 5.41 0.50 18.71
N ALA A 9 4.29 0.39 17.99
CA ALA A 9 3.11 -0.38 18.38
C ALA A 9 3.38 -1.88 18.15
N ALA A 10 4.41 -2.39 18.80
CA ALA A 10 4.87 -3.77 18.70
C ALA A 10 5.12 -4.32 20.10
N PHE A 11 4.75 -5.56 20.33
CA PHE A 11 4.96 -6.27 21.58
C PHE A 11 5.93 -7.42 21.39
N VAL A 12 6.65 -7.78 22.45
CA VAL A 12 7.56 -8.93 22.53
C VAL A 12 7.09 -9.88 23.62
N PRO A 13 7.22 -11.20 23.43
CA PRO A 13 6.96 -12.16 24.49
C PRO A 13 8.02 -12.04 25.59
N VAL A 14 7.59 -12.01 26.85
CA VAL A 14 8.46 -11.97 28.03
C VAL A 14 8.25 -13.14 28.99
N GLN A 15 7.13 -13.86 28.87
CA GLN A 15 6.84 -15.09 29.61
C GLN A 15 6.30 -16.17 28.66
N PRO A 16 6.44 -17.46 29.01
CA PRO A 16 5.77 -18.53 28.28
C PRO A 16 4.26 -18.30 28.20
N LEU A 17 3.65 -18.73 27.08
CA LEU A 17 2.22 -18.63 26.86
C LEU A 17 1.72 -19.97 26.30
N ARG A 18 1.09 -20.76 27.16
CA ARG A 18 0.51 -22.05 26.81
C ARG A 18 -0.95 -22.08 27.19
N LEU A 19 -1.79 -22.61 26.30
CA LEU A 19 -3.22 -22.70 26.54
C LEU A 19 -3.75 -24.10 26.17
N PRO A 20 -4.66 -24.67 26.99
CA PRO A 20 -5.42 -25.84 26.58
C PRO A 20 -6.43 -25.43 25.51
N LEU A 21 -6.37 -26.08 24.35
CA LEU A 21 -7.28 -25.89 23.24
C LEU A 21 -7.79 -27.24 22.73
N HIS A 22 -8.97 -27.21 22.12
CA HIS A 22 -9.45 -28.35 21.34
C HIS A 22 -9.01 -28.16 19.90
N THR A 23 -8.44 -29.21 19.32
CA THR A 23 -7.90 -29.20 17.97
C THR A 23 -8.58 -30.27 17.11
N LEU A 24 -8.71 -29.97 15.82
CA LEU A 24 -9.29 -30.90 14.85
C LEU A 24 -8.44 -30.93 13.57
N SER A 25 -8.06 -32.14 13.19
CA SER A 25 -7.28 -32.44 11.97
C SER A 25 -8.14 -33.23 10.99
N PHE A 26 -7.82 -33.16 9.70
CA PHE A 26 -8.42 -34.11 8.77
C PHE A 26 -7.81 -35.50 8.97
N PRO A 27 -8.61 -36.57 9.06
CA PRO A 27 -8.09 -37.92 9.10
C PRO A 27 -7.26 -38.24 7.86
N ALA A 28 -6.14 -38.94 8.02
CA ALA A 28 -5.23 -39.25 6.90
C ALA A 28 -5.94 -40.05 5.78
N ALA A 29 -6.90 -40.90 6.15
CA ALA A 29 -7.70 -41.71 5.24
C ALA A 29 -8.57 -40.88 4.27
N TRP A 30 -8.81 -39.60 4.57
CA TRP A 30 -9.66 -38.73 3.75
C TRP A 30 -8.99 -38.23 2.48
N ARG A 31 -7.66 -38.32 2.40
CA ARG A 31 -6.89 -37.81 1.28
C ARG A 31 -7.35 -38.36 -0.05
N ALA A 32 -7.32 -39.69 -0.20
CA ALA A 32 -7.61 -40.33 -1.49
C ALA A 32 -9.06 -40.08 -1.99
N PRO A 33 -10.12 -40.18 -1.16
CA PRO A 33 -11.47 -39.87 -1.60
C PRO A 33 -11.67 -38.41 -2.02
N ILE A 34 -11.10 -37.44 -1.29
CA ILE A 34 -11.23 -36.02 -1.62
C ILE A 34 -10.44 -35.67 -2.89
N ASP A 35 -9.22 -36.20 -3.02
CA ASP A 35 -8.40 -36.04 -4.24
C ASP A 35 -9.14 -36.62 -5.45
N ALA A 36 -9.77 -37.80 -5.32
CA ALA A 36 -10.56 -38.40 -6.38
C ALA A 36 -11.76 -37.54 -6.79
N LEU A 37 -12.52 -37.00 -5.82
CA LEU A 37 -13.65 -36.10 -6.07
C LEU A 37 -13.21 -34.81 -6.79
N TYR A 38 -12.13 -34.20 -6.31
CA TYR A 38 -11.62 -32.93 -6.81
C TYR A 38 -11.04 -33.06 -8.22
N THR A 39 -10.31 -34.15 -8.49
CA THR A 39 -9.65 -34.41 -9.78
C THR A 39 -10.49 -35.19 -10.79
N GLY A 40 -11.63 -35.75 -10.38
CA GLY A 40 -12.43 -36.67 -11.19
C GLY A 40 -11.79 -38.04 -11.39
N GLY A 41 -10.82 -38.41 -10.55
CA GLY A 41 -10.04 -39.64 -10.67
C GLY A 41 -8.91 -39.60 -11.72
N SER A 42 -8.62 -38.44 -12.31
CA SER A 42 -7.54 -38.31 -13.31
C SER A 42 -6.15 -38.26 -12.67
N GLU A 43 -5.32 -39.28 -12.93
CA GLU A 43 -3.93 -39.37 -12.42
C GLU A 43 -3.05 -38.17 -12.83
N HIS A 44 -3.25 -37.61 -14.03
CA HIS A 44 -2.49 -36.45 -14.51
C HIS A 44 -2.79 -35.19 -13.70
N THR A 45 -4.05 -35.02 -13.27
CA THR A 45 -4.50 -33.90 -12.44
C THR A 45 -4.06 -34.08 -10.99
N GLN A 46 -4.11 -35.31 -10.46
CA GLN A 46 -3.65 -35.65 -9.10
C GLN A 46 -2.18 -35.31 -8.85
N ARG A 47 -1.30 -35.51 -9.85
CA ARG A 47 0.13 -35.18 -9.72
C ARG A 47 0.41 -33.67 -9.60
N LYS A 48 -0.50 -32.80 -10.04
CA LYS A 48 -0.35 -31.34 -9.98
C LYS A 48 -0.87 -30.72 -8.68
N GLU A 49 -1.79 -31.37 -7.98
CA GLU A 49 -2.49 -30.79 -6.83
C GLU A 49 -2.17 -31.58 -5.55
N ARG A 50 -1.15 -31.14 -4.79
CA ARG A 50 -0.69 -31.82 -3.56
C ARG A 50 -1.58 -31.57 -2.33
N GLN A 51 -2.51 -30.61 -2.40
CA GLN A 51 -3.34 -30.13 -1.28
C GLN A 51 -4.73 -29.70 -1.76
N VAL A 52 -5.76 -29.81 -0.92
CA VAL A 52 -7.15 -29.48 -1.27
C VAL A 52 -7.52 -28.07 -0.80
N PRO A 53 -8.16 -27.22 -1.63
CA PRO A 53 -8.55 -25.87 -1.23
C PRO A 53 -9.69 -25.87 -0.19
N ILE A 54 -9.49 -25.13 0.90
CA ILE A 54 -10.49 -24.96 1.99
C ILE A 54 -10.88 -23.49 2.21
N GLY A 55 -10.47 -22.56 1.34
CA GLY A 55 -10.77 -21.13 1.53
C GLY A 55 -12.27 -20.83 1.60
N ARG A 56 -13.08 -21.50 0.79
CA ARG A 56 -14.56 -21.41 0.87
C ARG A 56 -15.16 -22.02 2.14
N LEU A 57 -14.57 -23.11 2.65
CA LEU A 57 -14.95 -23.69 3.95
C LEU A 57 -14.60 -22.73 5.09
N ASN A 58 -13.42 -22.10 5.04
CA ASN A 58 -13.02 -21.07 6.00
C ASN A 58 -13.98 -19.87 6.00
N ALA A 59 -14.44 -19.43 4.82
CA ALA A 59 -15.45 -18.37 4.72
C ALA A 59 -16.81 -18.77 5.33
N LEU A 60 -17.24 -20.03 5.11
CA LEU A 60 -18.44 -20.58 5.75
C LEU A 60 -18.29 -20.58 7.27
N ILE A 61 -17.15 -21.04 7.80
CA ILE A 61 -16.87 -21.07 9.24
C ILE A 61 -16.86 -19.65 9.83
N ALA A 62 -16.20 -18.69 9.19
CA ALA A 62 -16.18 -17.29 9.64
C ALA A 62 -17.58 -16.64 9.66
N THR A 63 -18.53 -17.15 8.86
CA THR A 63 -19.92 -16.70 8.86
C THR A 63 -20.77 -17.45 9.89
N ALA A 64 -20.71 -18.78 9.91
CA ALA A 64 -21.68 -19.63 10.60
C ALA A 64 -21.19 -20.20 11.96
N ALA A 65 -19.87 -20.26 12.17
CA ALA A 65 -19.24 -20.72 13.40
C ALA A 65 -18.03 -19.84 13.75
N PRO A 66 -18.25 -18.52 13.97
CA PRO A 66 -17.18 -17.54 14.07
C PRO A 66 -16.21 -17.77 15.25
N ASP A 67 -16.61 -18.53 16.27
CA ASP A 67 -15.78 -18.85 17.43
C ASP A 67 -14.75 -19.98 17.18
N ILE A 68 -14.78 -20.60 15.99
CA ILE A 68 -13.76 -21.55 15.57
C ILE A 68 -12.66 -20.81 14.81
N VAL A 69 -11.40 -21.06 15.20
CA VAL A 69 -10.23 -20.53 14.51
C VAL A 69 -9.74 -21.55 13.49
N SER A 70 -9.91 -21.25 12.21
CA SER A 70 -9.17 -21.94 11.15
C SER A 70 -7.78 -21.33 11.05
N VAL A 71 -6.74 -22.15 10.87
CA VAL A 71 -5.34 -21.69 10.75
C VAL A 71 -4.72 -22.02 9.39
N ALA A 72 -5.40 -22.82 8.58
CA ALA A 72 -4.87 -23.34 7.33
C ALA A 72 -5.64 -22.78 6.13
N ARG A 73 -4.92 -22.44 5.05
CA ARG A 73 -5.52 -22.04 3.77
C ARG A 73 -5.87 -23.24 2.89
N ARG A 74 -5.14 -24.35 3.07
CA ARG A 74 -5.32 -25.62 2.36
C ARG A 74 -5.33 -26.75 3.38
N ALA A 75 -6.09 -27.80 3.10
CA ALA A 75 -6.19 -28.96 3.96
C ALA A 75 -4.85 -29.71 4.01
N SER A 76 -4.29 -29.87 5.21
CA SER A 76 -3.31 -30.93 5.48
C SER A 76 -4.06 -32.21 5.87
N PHE A 77 -3.56 -33.35 5.41
CA PHE A 77 -4.03 -34.68 5.83
C PHE A 77 -3.07 -35.33 6.83
N ASP A 78 -2.11 -34.57 7.34
CA ASP A 78 -1.31 -34.96 8.49
C ASP A 78 -2.11 -34.70 9.76
N GLU A 79 -2.44 -35.77 10.50
CA GLU A 79 -3.21 -35.65 11.73
C GLU A 79 -2.48 -34.87 12.84
N SER A 80 -1.15 -34.70 12.73
CA SER A 80 -0.34 -33.90 13.65
C SER A 80 -0.44 -32.39 13.40
N GLU A 81 -1.03 -31.98 12.27
CA GLU A 81 -1.25 -30.59 11.85
C GLU A 81 -2.75 -30.24 11.87
N PRO A 82 -3.31 -29.85 13.03
CA PRO A 82 -4.70 -29.41 13.10
C PRO A 82 -4.93 -28.17 12.25
N TRP A 83 -6.09 -28.13 11.60
CA TRP A 83 -6.52 -26.98 10.82
C TRP A 83 -7.56 -26.12 11.55
N LEU A 84 -8.26 -26.68 12.55
CA LEU A 84 -9.16 -25.96 13.44
C LEU A 84 -8.71 -26.00 14.90
N TYR A 85 -8.93 -24.87 15.57
CA TYR A 85 -8.70 -24.66 17.00
C TYR A 85 -9.96 -24.02 17.62
N ALA A 86 -10.31 -24.43 18.83
CA ALA A 86 -11.43 -23.87 19.58
C ALA A 86 -11.20 -23.93 21.09
N HIS A 87 -11.77 -22.99 21.84
CA HIS A 87 -11.73 -22.99 23.31
C HIS A 87 -12.68 -24.01 23.94
N SER A 88 -13.68 -24.46 23.18
CA SER A 88 -14.58 -25.55 23.57
C SER A 88 -14.94 -26.36 22.32
N PRO A 89 -15.20 -27.67 22.44
CA PRO A 89 -15.50 -28.51 21.28
C PRO A 89 -16.75 -27.98 20.56
N PHE A 90 -16.63 -27.68 19.27
CA PHE A 90 -17.78 -27.29 18.48
C PHE A 90 -18.62 -28.54 18.12
N PRO A 91 -19.97 -28.47 18.12
CA PRO A 91 -20.83 -29.61 17.84
C PRO A 91 -20.46 -30.34 16.53
N LEU A 92 -20.04 -31.60 16.64
CA LEU A 92 -19.64 -32.43 15.50
C LEU A 92 -20.76 -32.57 14.44
N PRO A 93 -22.05 -32.74 14.78
CA PRO A 93 -23.11 -32.80 13.76
C PRO A 93 -23.12 -31.57 12.84
N VAL A 94 -22.89 -30.37 13.39
CA VAL A 94 -22.84 -29.13 12.61
C VAL A 94 -21.59 -29.09 11.72
N LEU A 95 -20.42 -29.45 12.24
CA LEU A 95 -19.18 -29.53 11.44
C LEU A 95 -19.28 -30.54 10.29
N ARG A 96 -19.96 -31.68 10.52
CA ARG A 96 -20.20 -32.67 9.48
C ARG A 96 -21.08 -32.10 8.36
N ALA A 97 -22.08 -31.29 8.71
CA ALA A 97 -22.89 -30.58 7.73
C ALA A 97 -22.05 -29.57 6.92
N PHE A 98 -21.12 -28.86 7.57
CA PHE A 98 -20.21 -27.92 6.89
C PHE A 98 -19.30 -28.63 5.90
N ILE A 99 -18.72 -29.77 6.31
CA ILE A 99 -17.86 -30.58 5.43
C ILE A 99 -18.67 -31.16 4.26
N ALA A 100 -19.89 -31.64 4.51
CA ALA A 100 -20.77 -32.13 3.44
C ALA A 100 -21.15 -31.02 2.44
N ALA A 101 -21.45 -29.82 2.93
CA ALA A 101 -21.70 -28.66 2.07
C ALA A 101 -20.45 -28.28 1.25
N TRP A 102 -19.28 -28.28 1.89
CA TRP A 102 -18.01 -28.00 1.23
C TRP A 102 -17.66 -29.03 0.15
N LEU A 103 -17.85 -30.33 0.38
CA LEU A 103 -17.58 -31.35 -0.64
C LEU A 103 -18.48 -31.18 -1.88
N HIS A 104 -19.73 -30.74 -1.67
CA HIS A 104 -20.63 -30.44 -2.77
C HIS A 104 -20.20 -29.19 -3.55
N ASP A 105 -19.65 -28.18 -2.89
CA ASP A 105 -19.09 -26.97 -3.52
C ASP A 105 -17.73 -27.24 -4.21
N LEU A 106 -16.90 -28.08 -3.60
CA LEU A 106 -15.59 -28.50 -4.12
C LEU A 106 -15.72 -29.32 -5.41
N ALA A 107 -16.78 -30.12 -5.53
CA ALA A 107 -17.03 -30.96 -6.70
C ALA A 107 -17.36 -30.10 -7.93
N LYS A 108 -16.60 -30.32 -9.02
CA LYS A 108 -16.96 -29.81 -10.35
C LYS A 108 -18.34 -30.33 -10.76
N ALA A 109 -19.05 -29.58 -11.60
CA ALA A 109 -20.42 -29.92 -12.01
C ALA A 109 -20.56 -31.38 -12.52
N GLU A 110 -19.56 -31.85 -13.29
CA GLU A 110 -19.49 -33.21 -13.84
C GLU A 110 -19.16 -34.30 -12.81
N HIS A 111 -18.60 -33.95 -11.65
CA HIS A 111 -18.24 -34.88 -10.58
C HIS A 111 -19.25 -34.92 -9.42
N ARG A 112 -20.32 -34.11 -9.47
CA ARG A 112 -21.30 -34.01 -8.36
C ARG A 112 -21.96 -35.36 -8.00
N ALA A 113 -22.09 -36.28 -8.96
CA ALA A 113 -22.61 -37.62 -8.73
C ALA A 113 -21.71 -38.47 -7.80
N LEU A 114 -20.42 -38.13 -7.65
CA LEU A 114 -19.47 -38.82 -6.79
C LEU A 114 -19.54 -38.38 -5.32
N VAL A 115 -20.25 -37.28 -5.02
CA VAL A 115 -20.31 -36.72 -3.65
C VAL A 115 -20.90 -37.70 -2.63
N PRO A 116 -22.03 -38.40 -2.89
CA PRO A 116 -22.58 -39.39 -1.94
C PRO A 116 -21.60 -40.52 -1.62
N ASP A 117 -20.89 -41.02 -2.64
CA ASP A 117 -19.91 -42.11 -2.49
C ASP A 117 -18.68 -41.64 -1.72
N THR A 118 -18.23 -40.41 -1.98
CA THR A 118 -17.16 -39.76 -1.24
C THR A 118 -17.55 -39.60 0.22
N LEU A 119 -18.74 -39.08 0.52
CA LEU A 119 -19.23 -38.92 1.90
C LEU A 119 -19.28 -40.25 2.66
N ARG A 120 -19.75 -41.32 2.03
CA ARG A 120 -19.74 -42.67 2.61
C ARG A 120 -18.32 -43.16 2.88
N SER A 121 -17.40 -42.92 1.94
CA SER A 121 -16.00 -43.34 2.05
C SER A 121 -15.22 -42.58 3.13
N LEU A 122 -15.53 -41.29 3.33
CA LEU A 122 -14.87 -40.48 4.37
C LEU A 122 -15.23 -40.95 5.77
N ASN A 123 -16.44 -41.48 5.99
CA ASN A 123 -16.95 -41.81 7.31
C ASN A 123 -16.77 -40.64 8.29
N LEU A 124 -17.65 -39.64 8.21
CA LEU A 124 -17.54 -38.40 8.99
C LEU A 124 -17.58 -38.61 10.52
N ASP A 125 -17.88 -39.82 11.01
CA ASP A 125 -17.74 -40.21 12.42
C ASP A 125 -16.28 -40.29 12.90
N LEU A 126 -15.32 -40.31 11.98
CA LEU A 126 -13.90 -40.25 12.31
C LEU A 126 -13.44 -38.86 12.79
N LEU A 127 -14.22 -37.81 12.55
CA LEU A 127 -13.93 -36.47 13.08
C LEU A 127 -14.04 -36.45 14.60
N ARG A 128 -12.93 -36.12 15.27
CA ARG A 128 -12.86 -36.03 16.72
C ARG A 128 -12.03 -34.82 17.13
N TRP A 129 -12.56 -34.03 18.06
CA TRP A 129 -11.79 -33.04 18.78
C TRP A 129 -10.77 -33.74 19.68
N LYS A 130 -9.53 -33.25 19.68
CA LYS A 130 -8.46 -33.70 20.56
C LYS A 130 -8.06 -32.55 21.47
N ASP A 131 -7.97 -32.81 22.77
CA ASP A 131 -7.46 -31.86 23.75
C ASP A 131 -5.94 -31.74 23.57
N ARG A 132 -5.45 -30.51 23.46
CA ARG A 132 -4.03 -30.24 23.24
C ARG A 132 -3.63 -29.01 24.04
N GLU A 133 -2.55 -29.14 24.80
CA GLU A 133 -1.84 -27.98 25.31
C GLU A 133 -1.02 -27.39 24.16
N VAL A 134 -1.33 -26.17 23.76
CA VAL A 134 -0.67 -25.48 22.64
C VAL A 134 0.27 -24.43 23.20
N ASP A 135 1.54 -24.51 22.80
CA ASP A 135 2.53 -23.47 23.07
C ASP A 135 2.39 -22.37 22.01
N LEU A 136 1.85 -21.23 22.41
CA LEU A 136 1.55 -20.12 21.49
C LEU A 136 2.79 -19.30 21.11
N LEU A 137 3.96 -19.67 21.64
CA LEU A 137 5.25 -19.06 21.33
C LEU A 137 6.23 -20.08 20.75
N GLU A 138 5.74 -21.25 20.29
CA GLU A 138 6.61 -22.25 19.67
C GLU A 138 7.28 -21.71 18.40
N GLN A 139 8.60 -21.88 18.35
CA GLN A 139 9.43 -21.35 17.29
C GLN A 139 10.75 -22.11 17.18
N THR A 140 11.36 -22.00 16.01
CA THR A 140 12.75 -22.38 15.77
C THR A 140 13.57 -21.15 15.39
N LEU A 141 14.89 -21.30 15.25
CA LEU A 141 15.75 -20.24 14.71
C LEU A 141 16.24 -20.63 13.32
N THR A 142 16.24 -19.67 12.41
CA THR A 142 16.83 -19.84 11.08
C THR A 142 18.36 -19.85 11.15
N GLU A 143 19.03 -20.27 10.08
CA GLU A 143 20.49 -20.13 9.95
C GLU A 143 20.95 -18.66 10.13
N GLY A 144 20.11 -17.70 9.76
CA GLY A 144 20.38 -16.27 9.88
C GLY A 144 20.13 -15.69 11.29
N GLY A 145 19.69 -16.50 12.25
CA GLY A 145 19.36 -16.04 13.61
C GLY A 145 17.99 -15.36 13.75
N THR A 146 17.15 -15.45 12.72
CA THR A 146 15.77 -14.93 12.75
C THR A 146 14.85 -15.93 13.46
N SER A 147 13.91 -15.43 14.27
CA SER A 147 12.78 -16.21 14.79
C SER A 147 11.96 -16.82 13.64
N LEU A 148 11.64 -18.12 13.75
CA LEU A 148 10.76 -18.84 12.84
C LEU A 148 9.62 -19.50 13.63
N PRO A 149 8.54 -18.76 13.94
CA PRO A 149 7.36 -19.32 14.60
C PRO A 149 6.68 -20.36 13.71
N SER A 150 6.03 -21.35 14.33
CA SER A 150 5.27 -22.36 13.59
C SER A 150 4.15 -21.72 12.74
N PRO A 151 3.86 -22.26 11.53
CA PRO A 151 2.93 -21.63 10.58
C PRO A 151 1.54 -21.30 11.15
N HIS A 152 0.96 -22.17 11.97
CA HIS A 152 -0.37 -21.97 12.54
C HIS A 152 -0.43 -20.77 13.51
N LEU A 153 0.69 -20.39 14.13
CA LEU A 153 0.74 -19.28 15.09
C LEU A 153 0.50 -17.91 14.44
N TYR A 154 0.72 -17.78 13.13
CA TYR A 154 0.46 -16.52 12.41
C TYR A 154 -1.03 -16.16 12.36
N VAL A 155 -1.90 -17.11 12.65
CA VAL A 155 -3.35 -16.90 12.82
C VAL A 155 -3.74 -17.10 14.27
N LEU A 156 -3.29 -18.20 14.89
CA LEU A 156 -3.76 -18.60 16.23
C LEU A 156 -3.32 -17.64 17.34
N LEU A 157 -2.03 -17.26 17.39
CA LEU A 157 -1.54 -16.36 18.44
C LEU A 157 -2.27 -15.01 18.37
N PRO A 158 -2.34 -14.30 17.21
CA PRO A 158 -3.12 -13.08 17.11
C PRO A 158 -4.60 -13.23 17.53
N ASP A 159 -5.26 -14.35 17.18
CA ASP A 159 -6.65 -14.59 17.56
C ASP A 159 -6.83 -14.69 19.08
N VAL A 160 -5.95 -15.44 19.75
CA VAL A 160 -5.95 -15.56 21.21
C VAL A 160 -5.69 -14.21 21.87
N LEU A 161 -4.73 -13.43 21.38
CA LEU A 161 -4.44 -12.11 21.92
C LEU A 161 -5.62 -11.14 21.71
N ALA A 162 -6.32 -11.23 20.58
CA ALA A 162 -7.53 -10.47 20.33
C ALA A 162 -8.64 -10.83 21.34
N ALA A 163 -8.83 -12.13 21.63
CA ALA A 163 -9.78 -12.59 22.63
C ALA A 163 -9.45 -12.04 24.03
N HIS A 164 -8.17 -12.04 24.43
CA HIS A 164 -7.74 -11.45 25.70
C HIS A 164 -8.03 -9.95 25.78
N ILE A 165 -7.74 -9.19 24.72
CA ILE A 165 -8.05 -7.75 24.67
C ILE A 165 -9.56 -7.49 24.69
N ALA A 166 -10.36 -8.29 23.97
CA ALA A 166 -11.82 -8.16 23.98
C ALA A 166 -12.45 -8.46 25.36
N ALA A 167 -11.84 -9.36 26.13
CA ALA A 167 -12.25 -9.71 27.48
C ALA A 167 -11.81 -8.67 28.54
N HIS A 168 -10.88 -7.78 28.20
CA HIS A 168 -10.41 -6.74 29.09
C HIS A 168 -11.47 -5.64 29.33
N THR A 169 -11.22 -4.76 30.32
CA THR A 169 -12.13 -3.64 30.61
C THR A 169 -12.24 -2.70 29.40
N PRO A 170 -13.42 -2.09 29.13
CA PRO A 170 -13.57 -1.17 28.01
C PRO A 170 -12.57 -0.01 28.08
N TYR A 171 -11.98 0.34 26.93
CA TYR A 171 -11.15 1.54 26.81
C TYR A 171 -11.94 2.75 27.29
N THR A 172 -11.41 3.44 28.30
CA THR A 172 -12.09 4.56 28.95
C THR A 172 -11.23 5.81 28.84
N HIS A 173 -11.78 6.89 28.28
CA HIS A 173 -11.09 8.18 28.16
C HIS A 173 -12.09 9.32 28.29
N ASN A 174 -11.77 10.31 29.15
CA ASN A 174 -12.67 11.43 29.48
C ASN A 174 -14.10 11.02 29.85
N GLY A 175 -14.25 9.91 30.58
CA GLY A 175 -15.54 9.38 31.03
C GLY A 175 -16.35 8.64 29.95
N GLU A 176 -15.90 8.67 28.70
CA GLU A 176 -16.49 7.90 27.60
C GLU A 176 -15.86 6.50 27.55
N LYS A 177 -16.67 5.50 27.21
CA LYS A 177 -16.26 4.08 27.15
C LYS A 177 -16.41 3.54 25.74
N VAL A 178 -15.38 2.89 25.25
CA VAL A 178 -15.36 2.20 23.96
C VAL A 178 -15.07 0.72 24.21
N ARG A 179 -16.00 -0.15 23.79
CA ARG A 179 -15.82 -1.60 23.89
C ARG A 179 -15.38 -2.15 22.55
N PHE A 180 -14.31 -2.92 22.55
CA PHE A 180 -13.85 -3.66 21.38
C PHE A 180 -14.37 -5.10 21.42
N HIS A 181 -14.85 -5.58 20.28
CA HIS A 181 -15.32 -6.94 20.09
C HIS A 181 -14.46 -7.63 19.04
N GLN A 182 -14.15 -8.91 19.25
CA GLN A 182 -13.43 -9.71 18.28
C GLN A 182 -14.28 -9.90 17.02
N VAL A 183 -13.60 -10.04 15.89
CA VAL A 183 -14.16 -10.30 14.57
C VAL A 183 -13.59 -11.62 14.07
N ALA A 184 -14.43 -12.48 13.50
CA ALA A 184 -13.97 -13.67 12.79
C ALA A 184 -13.20 -13.27 11.52
N THR A 185 -11.95 -13.71 11.42
CA THR A 185 -11.07 -13.43 10.29
C THR A 185 -10.76 -14.69 9.51
N ASN A 186 -10.59 -14.58 8.19
CA ASN A 186 -10.08 -15.69 7.37
C ASN A 186 -8.55 -15.79 7.55
N PRO A 187 -7.96 -17.01 7.63
CA PRO A 187 -6.52 -17.24 7.62
C PRO A 187 -5.72 -16.45 6.57
N VAL A 188 -6.33 -16.11 5.44
CA VAL A 188 -5.67 -15.31 4.40
C VAL A 188 -5.28 -13.91 4.89
N ALA A 189 -6.05 -13.31 5.79
CA ALA A 189 -5.79 -11.99 6.34
C ALA A 189 -4.40 -11.91 7.01
N GLY A 190 -3.97 -12.97 7.69
CA GLY A 190 -2.69 -13.02 8.40
C GLY A 190 -2.59 -12.04 9.58
N TYR A 191 -3.75 -11.69 10.15
CA TYR A 191 -3.95 -10.91 11.37
C TYR A 191 -5.31 -11.27 12.00
N ALA A 192 -5.47 -10.98 13.30
CA ALA A 192 -6.76 -10.96 13.97
C ALA A 192 -7.29 -9.52 14.06
N GLU A 193 -8.63 -9.35 14.11
CA GLU A 193 -9.27 -8.04 14.15
C GLU A 193 -10.20 -7.88 15.37
N LEU A 194 -10.14 -6.70 15.96
CA LEU A 194 -11.07 -6.18 16.94
C LEU A 194 -11.73 -4.91 16.40
N MET A 195 -12.98 -4.71 16.74
CA MET A 195 -13.80 -3.60 16.25
C MET A 195 -14.61 -2.99 17.39
N SER A 196 -14.64 -1.66 17.48
CA SER A 196 -15.44 -0.98 18.49
C SER A 196 -16.94 -1.10 18.21
N TRP A 197 -17.73 -1.43 19.24
CA TRP A 197 -19.18 -1.50 19.14
C TRP A 197 -19.88 -1.07 20.45
N PRO A 198 -21.00 -0.31 20.40
CA PRO A 198 -21.67 0.24 19.22
C PRO A 198 -20.79 1.20 18.42
N PRO A 199 -21.08 1.44 17.12
CA PRO A 199 -20.30 2.35 16.31
C PRO A 199 -20.47 3.78 16.82
N ASN A 200 -19.45 4.61 16.61
CA ASN A 200 -19.52 6.04 16.82
C ASN A 200 -20.42 6.70 15.76
N GLU A 201 -21.18 7.71 16.18
CA GLU A 201 -21.99 8.55 15.31
C GLU A 201 -21.27 9.86 14.96
N HIS A 202 -21.36 10.28 13.69
CA HIS A 202 -20.95 11.61 13.25
C HIS A 202 -22.10 12.26 12.49
N ARG A 203 -22.52 13.45 12.91
CA ARG A 203 -23.64 14.18 12.28
C ARG A 203 -23.11 15.32 11.42
N THR A 204 -23.55 15.36 10.17
CA THR A 204 -23.23 16.44 9.22
C THR A 204 -24.50 17.14 8.76
N GLY A 205 -24.45 18.45 8.52
CA GLY A 205 -25.59 19.27 8.09
C GLY A 205 -26.20 20.09 9.24
N ARG A 206 -27.20 20.92 8.94
CA ARG A 206 -27.92 21.75 9.93
C ARG A 206 -29.44 21.52 9.83
N GLY A 207 -30.12 21.51 10.97
CA GLY A 207 -31.58 21.37 11.04
C GLY A 207 -32.11 20.05 10.48
N GLY A 208 -33.26 20.09 9.79
CA GLY A 208 -33.93 18.91 9.21
C GLY A 208 -33.18 18.20 8.07
N ALA A 209 -32.00 18.69 7.67
CA ALA A 209 -31.12 18.07 6.68
C ALA A 209 -29.89 17.37 7.32
N SER A 210 -29.90 17.14 8.64
CA SER A 210 -28.83 16.42 9.35
C SER A 210 -28.76 14.95 8.93
N GLN A 211 -27.60 14.51 8.47
CA GLN A 211 -27.28 13.12 8.15
C GLN A 211 -26.39 12.54 9.24
N THR A 212 -26.74 11.35 9.74
CA THR A 212 -25.87 10.56 10.64
C THR A 212 -25.02 9.60 9.81
N TRP A 213 -23.75 9.52 10.18
CA TRP A 213 -22.74 8.61 9.64
C TRP A 213 -22.20 7.75 10.76
N TYR A 214 -21.93 6.47 10.48
CA TYR A 214 -21.47 5.52 11.49
C TYR A 214 -20.05 5.05 11.16
N TYR A 215 -19.22 4.92 12.18
CA TYR A 215 -17.86 4.41 12.05
C TYR A 215 -17.41 3.71 13.33
N SER A 216 -16.43 2.82 13.23
CA SER A 216 -15.84 2.10 14.36
C SER A 216 -14.32 2.24 14.36
N GLY A 217 -13.70 2.26 15.54
CA GLY A 217 -12.28 2.02 15.69
C GLY A 217 -11.96 0.55 15.45
N THR A 218 -10.83 0.27 14.79
CA THR A 218 -10.34 -1.08 14.60
C THR A 218 -8.96 -1.26 15.24
N ILE A 219 -8.71 -2.46 15.76
CA ILE A 219 -7.40 -2.91 16.22
C ILE A 219 -7.08 -4.21 15.47
N LYS A 220 -5.98 -4.23 14.71
CA LYS A 220 -5.46 -5.43 14.05
C LYS A 220 -4.21 -5.92 14.76
N ILE A 221 -4.09 -7.22 14.95
CA ILE A 221 -2.99 -7.86 15.65
C ILE A 221 -2.32 -8.85 14.70
N ALA A 222 -1.02 -8.76 14.54
CA ALA A 222 -0.28 -9.60 13.59
C ALA A 222 1.05 -10.09 14.16
N LEU A 223 1.32 -11.39 14.01
CA LEU A 223 2.63 -11.98 14.30
C LEU A 223 3.59 -11.70 13.14
N ARG A 224 4.74 -11.10 13.44
CA ARG A 224 5.78 -10.73 12.48
C ARG A 224 7.16 -11.10 13.01
N THR A 225 8.12 -11.20 12.11
CA THR A 225 9.53 -11.47 12.43
C THR A 225 10.38 -10.32 11.89
N VAL A 226 11.55 -10.11 12.49
CA VAL A 226 12.53 -9.11 12.04
C VAL A 226 13.80 -9.88 11.69
N PRO A 227 14.39 -9.70 10.49
CA PRO A 227 15.64 -10.37 10.15
C PRO A 227 16.72 -10.24 11.22
N PHE A 228 17.40 -11.36 11.49
CA PHE A 228 18.49 -11.44 12.45
C PHE A 228 18.07 -11.26 13.93
N ASP A 229 16.76 -11.15 14.20
CA ASP A 229 16.22 -11.06 15.55
C ASP A 229 15.61 -12.42 15.97
N PRO A 230 16.08 -13.02 17.08
CA PRO A 230 15.56 -14.31 17.55
C PRO A 230 14.20 -14.19 18.25
N VAL A 231 13.68 -12.98 18.44
CA VAL A 231 12.41 -12.73 19.13
C VAL A 231 11.35 -12.25 18.12
N PRO A 232 10.18 -12.89 18.02
CA PRO A 232 9.11 -12.44 17.15
C PRO A 232 8.48 -11.15 17.68
N ARG A 233 7.73 -10.46 16.85
CA ARG A 233 7.02 -9.22 17.17
C ARG A 233 5.53 -9.38 16.94
N ILE A 234 4.73 -8.86 17.87
CA ILE A 234 3.27 -8.80 17.73
C ILE A 234 2.95 -7.34 17.41
N HIS A 235 2.70 -7.06 16.13
CA HIS A 235 2.34 -5.71 15.69
C HIS A 235 0.87 -5.44 15.96
N VAL A 236 0.58 -4.25 16.47
CA VAL A 236 -0.77 -3.77 16.74
C VAL A 236 -1.03 -2.52 15.91
N TYR A 237 -2.07 -2.56 15.09
CA TYR A 237 -2.45 -1.46 14.22
C TYR A 237 -3.80 -0.91 14.61
N THR A 238 -3.89 0.41 14.66
CA THR A 238 -5.12 1.14 14.94
C THR A 238 -5.66 1.80 13.66
N GLY A 239 -6.96 1.66 13.40
CA GLY A 239 -7.60 2.14 12.19
C GLY A 239 -9.05 2.58 12.39
N ILE A 240 -9.70 3.01 11.30
CA ILE A 240 -11.11 3.41 11.29
C ILE A 240 -11.84 2.63 10.21
N ARG A 241 -12.94 1.97 10.59
CA ARG A 241 -13.86 1.31 9.67
C ARG A 241 -15.11 2.16 9.52
N ARG A 242 -15.48 2.45 8.27
CA ARG A 242 -16.66 3.26 7.92
C ARG A 242 -17.82 2.34 7.55
N TRP A 243 -19.04 2.70 7.94
CA TRP A 243 -20.23 1.91 7.65
C TRP A 243 -21.06 2.56 6.55
N ALA A 244 -21.61 1.73 5.66
CA ALA A 244 -22.52 2.17 4.63
C ALA A 244 -23.88 2.53 5.26
N GLY A 245 -24.49 3.61 4.76
CA GLY A 245 -25.81 4.06 5.18
C GLY A 245 -26.78 4.15 4.01
N GLY A 246 -28.07 3.96 4.26
CA GLY A 246 -29.11 3.99 3.24
C GLY A 246 -28.98 2.86 2.22
N GLN A 247 -29.31 3.16 0.97
CA GLN A 247 -29.27 2.19 -0.13
C GLN A 247 -27.85 1.99 -0.66
N LEU A 248 -27.43 0.73 -0.76
CA LEU A 248 -26.14 0.34 -1.31
C LEU A 248 -26.12 0.51 -2.83
N ASN A 249 -25.05 1.11 -3.36
CA ASN A 249 -24.84 1.31 -4.79
C ASN A 249 -23.60 0.54 -5.30
N THR A 250 -23.45 -0.72 -4.92
CA THR A 250 -22.30 -1.53 -5.36
C THR A 250 -22.36 -1.77 -6.87
N LYS A 251 -21.31 -1.39 -7.60
CA LYS A 251 -21.17 -1.71 -9.03
C LYS A 251 -20.23 -2.91 -9.22
N GLY A 252 -20.69 -3.91 -9.98
CA GLY A 252 -19.88 -5.05 -10.40
C GLY A 252 -19.96 -6.25 -9.45
N THR A 253 -18.97 -7.14 -9.56
CA THR A 253 -18.89 -8.38 -8.79
C THR A 253 -18.25 -8.20 -7.42
N ASN A 254 -17.72 -7.02 -7.09
CA ASN A 254 -17.02 -6.79 -5.82
C ASN A 254 -18.01 -6.90 -4.64
N ALA A 255 -17.65 -7.72 -3.66
CA ALA A 255 -18.48 -7.95 -2.49
C ALA A 255 -18.13 -7.01 -1.35
N ALA A 256 -19.15 -6.53 -0.64
CA ALA A 256 -19.01 -5.79 0.60
C ALA A 256 -18.85 -6.75 1.79
N SER A 257 -17.96 -6.43 2.73
CA SER A 257 -17.91 -7.12 4.01
C SER A 257 -19.12 -6.75 4.86
N VAL A 258 -19.74 -7.75 5.50
CA VAL A 258 -20.87 -7.56 6.39
C VAL A 258 -20.57 -8.19 7.74
N TYR A 259 -20.64 -7.38 8.78
CA TYR A 259 -20.32 -7.74 10.15
C TYR A 259 -21.63 -8.04 10.88
N LEU A 260 -21.70 -9.22 11.48
CA LEU A 260 -22.92 -9.80 12.04
C LEU A 260 -22.68 -10.16 13.51
N ARG A 261 -23.52 -9.65 14.40
CA ARG A 261 -23.57 -10.09 15.80
C ARG A 261 -24.98 -10.56 16.11
N SER A 262 -25.11 -11.82 16.48
CA SER A 262 -26.39 -12.47 16.75
C SER A 262 -26.55 -12.75 18.24
N THR A 263 -27.77 -12.60 18.76
CA THR A 263 -28.12 -13.05 20.12
C THR A 263 -28.54 -14.52 20.17
N SER A 264 -28.64 -15.16 19.02
CA SER A 264 -29.03 -16.57 18.85
C SER A 264 -27.99 -17.31 18.00
N PRO A 265 -27.94 -18.64 18.04
CA PRO A 265 -27.11 -19.42 17.14
C PRO A 265 -27.36 -19.06 15.67
N LEU A 266 -26.29 -18.95 14.87
CA LEU A 266 -26.38 -18.72 13.42
C LEU A 266 -26.71 -20.00 12.66
N VAL A 267 -26.53 -21.16 13.29
CA VAL A 267 -26.92 -22.47 12.77
C VAL A 267 -27.59 -23.23 13.90
N ARG A 268 -28.60 -24.04 13.56
CA ARG A 268 -29.28 -24.90 14.53
C ARG A 268 -28.27 -25.81 15.24
N ASP A 269 -28.47 -25.99 16.55
CA ASP A 269 -27.62 -26.82 17.43
C ASP A 269 -26.17 -26.33 17.59
N ALA A 270 -25.82 -25.16 17.05
CA ALA A 270 -24.56 -24.47 17.33
C ALA A 270 -24.67 -23.58 18.58
N PRO A 271 -23.55 -23.22 19.24
CA PRO A 271 -23.55 -22.20 20.28
C PRO A 271 -23.84 -20.80 19.71
N THR A 272 -24.35 -19.90 20.55
CA THR A 272 -24.48 -18.48 20.21
C THR A 272 -23.09 -17.86 20.07
N PRO A 273 -22.78 -17.18 18.95
CA PRO A 273 -21.49 -16.53 18.73
C PRO A 273 -21.08 -15.54 19.82
N ALA A 274 -19.84 -15.64 20.31
CA ALA A 274 -19.27 -14.64 21.22
C ALA A 274 -18.64 -13.45 20.46
N ARG A 275 -18.24 -13.65 19.20
CA ARG A 275 -17.58 -12.64 18.35
C ARG A 275 -18.41 -12.29 17.11
N PHE A 276 -18.05 -11.21 16.42
CA PHE A 276 -18.69 -10.83 15.16
C PHE A 276 -18.37 -11.87 14.07
N ALA A 277 -19.41 -12.43 13.45
CA ALA A 277 -19.28 -13.16 12.21
C ALA A 277 -19.07 -12.20 11.03
N VAL A 278 -18.42 -12.68 9.97
CA VAL A 278 -18.19 -11.90 8.74
C VAL A 278 -18.72 -12.66 7.55
N ALA A 279 -19.72 -12.07 6.90
CA ALA A 279 -20.25 -12.51 5.61
C ALA A 279 -19.83 -11.52 4.50
N LYS A 280 -20.10 -11.88 3.25
CA LYS A 280 -19.91 -10.99 2.10
C LYS A 280 -21.23 -10.80 1.37
N LEU A 281 -21.55 -9.57 0.99
CA LEU A 281 -22.74 -9.22 0.22
C LEU A 281 -22.32 -8.78 -1.18
N GLN A 282 -22.88 -9.36 -2.24
CA GLN A 282 -22.53 -9.01 -3.61
C GLN A 282 -23.78 -8.74 -4.46
N TRP A 283 -23.62 -7.90 -5.48
CA TRP A 283 -24.59 -7.82 -6.56
C TRP A 283 -24.42 -9.03 -7.49
N SER A 284 -25.51 -9.74 -7.79
CA SER A 284 -25.53 -10.85 -8.75
C SER A 284 -26.09 -10.38 -10.10
N PRO A 285 -25.27 -10.34 -11.17
CA PRO A 285 -25.78 -9.99 -12.50
C PRO A 285 -26.78 -11.00 -13.06
N ARG A 286 -26.73 -12.25 -12.60
CA ARG A 286 -27.59 -13.35 -13.06
C ARG A 286 -29.02 -13.20 -12.54
N THR A 287 -29.17 -12.93 -11.25
CA THR A 287 -30.48 -12.76 -10.60
C THR A 287 -30.95 -11.31 -10.63
N ARG A 288 -30.04 -10.35 -10.86
CA ARG A 288 -30.27 -8.90 -10.79
C ARG A 288 -30.74 -8.43 -9.40
N ASP A 289 -30.23 -9.07 -8.37
CA ASP A 289 -30.48 -8.74 -6.96
C ASP A 289 -29.18 -8.90 -6.14
N PHE A 290 -29.21 -8.41 -4.90
CA PHE A 290 -28.16 -8.67 -3.92
C PHE A 290 -28.25 -10.10 -3.37
N VAL A 291 -27.09 -10.76 -3.25
CA VAL A 291 -26.96 -12.11 -2.69
C VAL A 291 -25.78 -12.19 -1.73
N TRP A 292 -25.85 -13.10 -0.77
CA TRP A 292 -24.71 -13.45 0.07
C TRP A 292 -23.64 -14.21 -0.75
N ARG A 293 -22.37 -13.80 -0.64
CA ARG A 293 -21.23 -14.30 -1.42
C ARG A 293 -20.29 -15.15 -0.56
N HIS A 294 -19.88 -16.28 -1.14
CA HIS A 294 -18.92 -17.27 -0.62
C HIS A 294 -19.35 -17.99 0.67
N GLY A 295 -19.39 -19.32 0.74
CA GLY A 295 -18.83 -20.32 -0.19
C GLY A 295 -19.79 -20.96 -1.20
N GLY A 296 -20.35 -20.16 -2.11
CA GLY A 296 -20.85 -20.63 -3.40
C GLY A 296 -22.13 -21.48 -3.37
N PRO A 297 -23.32 -20.87 -3.53
CA PRO A 297 -23.76 -19.50 -3.30
C PRO A 297 -24.48 -19.47 -1.93
N GLU A 298 -25.55 -18.69 -1.75
CA GLU A 298 -26.68 -19.06 -0.87
C GLU A 298 -26.75 -20.57 -0.54
N GLU A 299 -26.62 -21.49 -1.51
CA GLU A 299 -26.61 -22.95 -1.29
C GLU A 299 -25.74 -23.50 -0.16
N MET A 300 -24.49 -23.08 0.09
CA MET A 300 -23.75 -23.64 1.24
C MET A 300 -24.36 -23.18 2.56
N LEU A 301 -24.73 -21.90 2.66
CA LEU A 301 -25.41 -21.32 3.82
C LEU A 301 -26.83 -21.90 3.96
N THR A 302 -27.55 -22.11 2.87
CA THR A 302 -28.88 -22.75 2.80
C THR A 302 -28.80 -24.21 3.21
N ARG A 303 -27.79 -24.96 2.74
CA ARG A 303 -27.60 -26.38 3.07
C ARG A 303 -27.36 -26.61 4.55
N VAL A 304 -26.77 -25.62 5.23
CA VAL A 304 -26.55 -25.66 6.69
C VAL A 304 -27.60 -24.84 7.45
N ALA A 305 -28.65 -24.36 6.77
CA ALA A 305 -29.69 -23.48 7.32
C ALA A 305 -29.19 -22.21 8.01
N ALA A 306 -27.94 -21.79 7.74
CA ALA A 306 -27.39 -20.54 8.28
C ALA A 306 -28.09 -19.30 7.69
N ILE A 307 -28.54 -19.40 6.44
CA ILE A 307 -29.14 -18.27 5.75
C ILE A 307 -30.46 -17.81 6.39
N ASP A 308 -31.20 -18.72 7.00
CA ASP A 308 -32.47 -18.43 7.68
C ASP A 308 -32.28 -17.51 8.90
N HIS A 309 -31.04 -17.41 9.39
CA HIS A 309 -30.64 -16.56 10.50
C HIS A 309 -29.92 -15.28 10.06
N LEU A 310 -29.76 -15.07 8.74
CA LEU A 310 -29.22 -13.83 8.17
C LEU A 310 -30.37 -12.92 7.71
N PRO A 311 -30.16 -11.59 7.69
CA PRO A 311 -31.10 -10.70 7.03
C PRO A 311 -31.26 -11.07 5.56
N ASP A 312 -32.47 -10.82 5.04
CA ASP A 312 -32.70 -10.80 3.60
C ASP A 312 -31.71 -9.83 2.93
N ALA A 313 -30.95 -10.35 1.96
CA ALA A 313 -29.84 -9.65 1.33
C ALA A 313 -30.31 -8.36 0.63
N GLU A 314 -31.48 -8.41 -0.01
CA GLU A 314 -32.06 -7.29 -0.75
C GLU A 314 -32.62 -6.22 0.19
N GLN A 315 -33.30 -6.62 1.27
CA GLN A 315 -33.75 -5.69 2.31
C GLN A 315 -32.57 -4.99 2.99
N LEU A 316 -31.50 -5.73 3.30
CA LEU A 316 -30.28 -5.15 3.86
C LEU A 316 -29.66 -4.14 2.88
N ALA A 317 -29.58 -4.47 1.59
CA ALA A 317 -29.03 -3.58 0.59
C ALA A 317 -29.86 -2.30 0.36
N LYS A 318 -31.18 -2.37 0.50
CA LYS A 318 -32.07 -1.20 0.38
C LYS A 318 -31.89 -0.18 1.52
N LYS A 319 -31.56 -0.64 2.73
CA LYS A 319 -31.39 0.22 3.91
C LYS A 319 -30.40 -0.37 4.91
N ALA A 320 -29.11 -0.25 4.62
CA ALA A 320 -28.03 -0.90 5.37
C ALA A 320 -27.93 -0.43 6.83
N ASP A 321 -28.24 0.84 7.10
CA ASP A 321 -28.18 1.45 8.43
C ASP A 321 -29.34 1.03 9.35
N ALA A 322 -30.41 0.43 8.81
CA ALA A 322 -31.55 -0.02 9.62
C ALA A 322 -31.22 -1.16 10.60
N TRP A 323 -30.09 -1.84 10.40
CA TRP A 323 -29.69 -3.01 11.20
C TRP A 323 -28.58 -2.72 12.21
N ILE A 324 -28.01 -1.51 12.20
CA ILE A 324 -26.89 -1.11 13.07
C ILE A 324 -27.28 -1.13 14.55
N HIS A 325 -28.52 -0.80 14.89
CA HIS A 325 -28.97 -0.84 16.29
C HIS A 325 -29.63 -2.17 16.70
N GLY A 326 -29.51 -3.19 15.85
CA GLY A 326 -30.13 -4.49 16.06
C GLY A 326 -31.57 -4.54 15.55
N ARG A 327 -31.91 -5.64 14.90
CA ARG A 327 -33.26 -5.97 14.43
C ARG A 327 -33.40 -7.49 14.39
N ASP A 328 -34.53 -8.01 14.84
CA ASP A 328 -34.84 -9.44 14.83
C ASP A 328 -33.76 -10.32 15.51
N GLY A 329 -33.13 -9.81 16.57
CA GLY A 329 -32.07 -10.51 17.32
C GLY A 329 -30.68 -10.44 16.68
N VAL A 330 -30.52 -9.73 15.55
CA VAL A 330 -29.25 -9.62 14.82
C VAL A 330 -28.86 -8.15 14.65
N THR A 331 -27.60 -7.84 14.92
CA THR A 331 -26.97 -6.56 14.62
C THR A 331 -26.10 -6.71 13.38
N VAL A 332 -26.31 -5.85 12.38
CA VAL A 332 -25.63 -5.95 11.08
C VAL A 332 -25.08 -4.60 10.64
N ALA A 333 -23.84 -4.61 10.13
CA ALA A 333 -23.22 -3.44 9.53
C ALA A 333 -22.48 -3.81 8.25
N VAL A 334 -22.74 -3.06 7.17
CA VAL A 334 -22.10 -3.24 5.87
C VAL A 334 -20.98 -2.22 5.73
N THR A 335 -19.78 -2.66 5.38
CA THR A 335 -18.63 -1.74 5.22
C THR A 335 -18.85 -0.76 4.08
N HIS A 336 -18.52 0.51 4.28
CA HIS A 336 -18.49 1.50 3.21
C HIS A 336 -17.16 1.44 2.45
N HIS A 337 -17.22 1.37 1.12
CA HIS A 337 -16.06 1.52 0.23
C HIS A 337 -16.31 2.66 -0.77
N THR A 338 -15.28 3.42 -1.13
CA THR A 338 -15.39 4.59 -2.03
C THR A 338 -15.92 4.23 -3.43
N THR A 339 -15.79 2.98 -3.85
CA THR A 339 -16.32 2.48 -5.13
C THR A 339 -17.81 2.10 -5.08
N MET A 340 -18.44 2.10 -3.90
CA MET A 340 -19.87 1.77 -3.77
C MET A 340 -20.80 2.88 -4.27
N GLY A 341 -20.30 3.92 -4.93
CA GLY A 341 -21.11 5.05 -5.40
C GLY A 341 -21.82 5.81 -4.26
N GLY A 342 -22.60 6.84 -4.61
CA GLY A 342 -23.30 7.65 -3.61
C GLY A 342 -22.45 8.77 -3.00
N ARG A 343 -22.80 9.19 -1.77
CA ARG A 343 -22.11 10.28 -1.06
C ARG A 343 -20.84 9.76 -0.39
N ASN A 344 -19.74 10.50 -0.52
CA ASN A 344 -18.50 10.18 0.19
C ASN A 344 -18.71 10.24 1.70
N HIS A 345 -18.24 9.21 2.40
CA HIS A 345 -18.27 9.17 3.85
C HIS A 345 -17.33 10.24 4.45
N PRO A 346 -17.81 11.14 5.34
CA PRO A 346 -17.07 12.33 5.77
C PRO A 346 -15.94 12.04 6.78
N VAL A 347 -16.03 10.93 7.53
CA VAL A 347 -15.00 10.55 8.53
C VAL A 347 -13.69 10.22 7.82
N GLY A 348 -12.59 10.87 8.21
CA GLY A 348 -11.26 10.67 7.63
C GLY A 348 -10.62 9.33 8.04
N ASN A 349 -9.59 8.89 7.31
CA ASN A 349 -8.88 7.63 7.61
C ASN A 349 -7.86 7.74 8.75
N GLY A 350 -7.51 6.59 9.33
CA GLY A 350 -6.45 6.42 10.32
C GLY A 350 -6.72 7.07 11.70
N MET A 351 -5.96 6.65 12.71
CA MET A 351 -5.96 7.28 14.03
C MET A 351 -4.74 8.18 14.23
N MET A 352 -4.86 9.22 15.07
CA MET A 352 -3.77 10.16 15.35
C MET A 352 -2.78 9.59 16.38
N PRO A 353 -1.52 10.08 16.42
CA PRO A 353 -0.49 9.54 17.32
C PRO A 353 -0.88 9.52 18.80
N ALA A 354 -1.54 10.56 19.31
CA ALA A 354 -1.92 10.62 20.73
C ALA A 354 -3.06 9.66 21.09
N GLU A 355 -4.06 9.49 20.22
CA GLU A 355 -5.11 8.50 20.44
C GLU A 355 -4.58 7.07 20.26
N ARG A 356 -3.70 6.85 19.28
CA ARG A 356 -2.98 5.59 19.10
C ARG A 356 -2.22 5.21 20.36
N SER A 357 -1.37 6.08 20.91
CA SER A 357 -0.55 5.72 22.07
C SER A 357 -1.41 5.26 23.25
N ARG A 358 -2.50 5.97 23.56
CA ARG A 358 -3.44 5.59 24.64
C ARG A 358 -4.09 4.23 24.40
N ILE A 359 -4.50 3.94 23.16
CA ILE A 359 -5.07 2.62 22.81
C ILE A 359 -4.01 1.53 22.96
N ILE A 360 -2.76 1.78 22.54
CA ILE A 360 -1.68 0.80 22.67
C ILE A 360 -1.28 0.58 24.13
N GLU A 361 -1.30 1.62 24.97
CA GLU A 361 -1.11 1.50 26.43
C GLU A 361 -2.21 0.65 27.06
N TRP A 362 -3.47 0.89 26.72
CA TRP A 362 -4.60 0.04 27.14
C TRP A 362 -4.48 -1.41 26.65
N VAL A 363 -4.00 -1.64 25.42
CA VAL A 363 -3.69 -2.99 24.93
C VAL A 363 -2.55 -3.61 25.75
N ALA A 364 -1.52 -2.84 26.14
CA ALA A 364 -0.41 -3.35 26.94
C ALA A 364 -0.88 -3.87 28.30
N GLU A 365 -1.82 -3.19 28.94
CA GLU A 365 -2.45 -3.64 30.19
C GLU A 365 -3.18 -4.99 29.99
N ALA A 366 -3.87 -5.17 28.87
CA ALA A 366 -4.60 -6.40 28.55
C ALA A 366 -3.68 -7.60 28.21
N LEU A 367 -2.46 -7.34 27.71
CA LEU A 367 -1.50 -8.39 27.31
C LEU A 367 -0.50 -8.77 28.40
N ALA A 368 -0.43 -8.00 29.49
CA ALA A 368 0.38 -8.33 30.65
C ALA A 368 -0.16 -9.61 31.36
N PRO A 369 0.72 -10.44 31.95
CA PRO A 369 2.17 -10.29 32.04
C PRO A 369 2.95 -11.01 30.91
N HIS A 370 2.27 -11.60 29.92
CA HIS A 370 2.91 -12.47 28.93
C HIS A 370 3.67 -11.71 27.84
N LEU A 371 3.17 -10.53 27.47
CA LEU A 371 3.82 -9.66 26.49
C LEU A 371 4.02 -8.26 27.05
N GLU A 372 5.12 -7.63 26.64
CA GLU A 372 5.45 -6.25 26.95
C GLU A 372 5.67 -5.46 25.66
N LEU A 373 5.47 -4.14 25.75
CA LEU A 373 5.74 -3.26 24.64
C LEU A 373 7.24 -3.32 24.29
N ALA A 374 7.55 -3.46 23.00
CA ALA A 374 8.93 -3.53 22.51
C ALA A 374 9.69 -2.26 22.90
N LYS A 375 10.99 -2.40 23.17
CA LYS A 375 11.85 -1.26 23.53
C LYS A 375 11.78 -0.16 22.46
N PRO A 376 11.77 1.13 22.85
CA PRO A 376 11.78 2.23 21.89
C PRO A 376 12.98 2.16 20.95
N LEU A 377 12.78 2.50 19.68
CA LEU A 377 13.87 2.71 18.73
C LEU A 377 14.59 4.00 19.06
N ARG A 378 15.91 3.97 19.07
CA ARG A 378 16.75 5.15 19.28
C ARG A 378 17.08 5.80 17.97
N ARG A 379 17.13 7.12 17.97
CA ARG A 379 17.60 7.89 16.83
C ARG A 379 19.06 7.55 16.58
N VAL A 380 19.39 7.28 15.33
CA VAL A 380 20.78 7.19 14.89
C VAL A 380 21.37 8.61 14.92
N THR A 381 22.25 8.85 15.88
CA THR A 381 23.01 10.10 16.04
C THR A 381 24.49 9.78 16.14
N PRO A 382 25.23 9.69 15.02
CA PRO A 382 26.66 9.56 15.11
C PRO A 382 27.23 10.94 15.49
N ASP A 383 27.93 11.01 16.63
CA ASP A 383 28.77 12.11 17.14
C ASP A 383 28.51 13.52 16.55
N GLY A 384 27.32 14.07 16.76
CA GLY A 384 27.01 15.48 16.52
C GLY A 384 26.82 15.92 15.06
N LEU A 385 26.87 15.02 14.08
CA LEU A 385 26.85 15.39 12.66
C LEU A 385 25.48 15.14 11.98
N ARG A 386 25.09 16.06 11.10
CA ARG A 386 23.76 16.13 10.44
C ARG A 386 23.61 15.13 9.27
N PHE A 387 23.94 13.86 9.43
CA PHE A 387 23.92 12.85 8.34
C PHE A 387 22.54 12.39 7.87
N ASN A 388 21.46 13.01 8.34
CA ASN A 388 20.11 12.62 7.95
C ASN A 388 19.54 13.51 6.82
N ILE A 389 20.34 14.40 6.24
CA ILE A 389 19.91 15.32 5.19
C ILE A 389 20.98 15.38 4.09
N PRO A 390 20.62 15.20 2.81
CA PRO A 390 21.56 15.38 1.70
C PRO A 390 21.96 16.84 1.53
N ALA A 391 23.07 17.07 0.81
CA ALA A 391 23.43 18.40 0.34
C ALA A 391 22.39 18.89 -0.67
N ARG A 392 22.12 20.19 -0.67
CA ARG A 392 21.14 20.82 -1.57
C ARG A 392 21.82 21.58 -2.68
N VAL A 393 21.40 21.36 -3.91
CA VAL A 393 21.78 22.12 -5.11
C VAL A 393 20.77 23.24 -5.38
N LEU A 394 19.48 23.01 -5.06
CA LEU A 394 18.43 23.99 -5.20
C LEU A 394 18.34 24.89 -3.96
N LYS A 395 18.17 26.19 -4.21
CA LYS A 395 17.93 27.19 -3.17
C LYS A 395 16.50 27.06 -2.65
N THR A 396 16.35 27.16 -1.33
CA THR A 396 15.02 27.11 -0.70
C THR A 396 14.27 28.40 -0.98
N VAL A 397 13.07 28.28 -1.55
CA VAL A 397 12.19 29.41 -1.80
C VAL A 397 11.28 29.60 -0.58
N GLY A 398 11.55 30.66 0.21
CA GLY A 398 10.75 30.97 1.40
C GLY A 398 9.34 31.45 1.05
N ALA A 399 8.34 31.07 1.86
CA ALA A 399 7.01 31.65 1.78
C ALA A 399 6.98 33.03 2.47
N SER A 400 6.50 34.06 1.77
CA SER A 400 6.18 35.33 2.42
C SER A 400 5.02 35.11 3.40
N LYS A 401 5.19 35.57 4.64
CA LYS A 401 4.09 35.64 5.61
C LYS A 401 3.69 37.10 5.73
N ASP A 402 2.55 37.46 5.16
CA ASP A 402 1.96 38.76 5.42
C ASP A 402 1.59 38.89 6.89
N ARG A 403 2.03 39.99 7.50
CA ARG A 403 1.58 40.40 8.84
C ARG A 403 0.59 41.55 8.66
N PRO A 404 -0.74 41.28 8.70
CA PRO A 404 -1.70 42.37 8.84
C PRO A 404 -1.46 43.01 10.22
N HIS A 405 -1.62 44.34 10.32
CA HIS A 405 -1.49 45.18 11.54
C HIS A 405 -0.11 45.81 11.85
N LEU A 406 0.61 46.36 10.85
CA LEU A 406 1.78 47.22 11.08
C LEU A 406 1.46 48.67 10.68
N ALA A 407 1.97 49.66 11.43
CA ALA A 407 1.77 51.08 11.16
C ALA A 407 3.05 51.89 11.37
N GLY A 408 3.18 53.04 10.69
CA GLY A 408 4.35 53.92 10.82
C GLY A 408 5.65 53.30 10.28
N THR A 409 6.77 53.55 10.97
CA THR A 409 8.11 53.07 10.61
C THR A 409 8.21 51.54 10.53
N GLU A 410 7.42 50.80 11.33
CA GLU A 410 7.38 49.33 11.28
C GLU A 410 6.82 48.79 9.95
N LEU A 411 5.90 49.54 9.32
CA LEU A 411 5.35 49.20 8.00
C LEU A 411 6.41 49.37 6.90
N GLU A 412 7.18 50.46 6.94
CA GLU A 412 8.26 50.72 5.98
C GLU A 412 9.38 49.67 6.09
N GLU A 413 9.82 49.34 7.31
CA GLU A 413 10.80 48.27 7.55
C GLU A 413 10.28 46.88 7.13
N HIS A 414 8.98 46.63 7.30
CA HIS A 414 8.36 45.39 6.84
C HIS A 414 8.29 45.34 5.31
N GLN A 415 7.89 46.43 4.65
CA GLN A 415 7.88 46.54 3.19
C GLN A 415 9.29 46.39 2.61
N GLN A 416 10.31 46.97 3.23
CA GLN A 416 11.70 46.80 2.82
C GLN A 416 12.19 45.36 2.98
N ARG A 417 11.85 44.71 4.11
CA ARG A 417 12.11 43.27 4.31
C ARG A 417 11.36 42.40 3.31
N GLN A 418 10.12 42.75 2.95
CA GLN A 418 9.35 42.05 1.93
C GLN A 418 9.99 42.20 0.55
N ARG A 419 10.37 43.41 0.13
CA ARG A 419 11.09 43.62 -1.14
C ARG A 419 12.40 42.84 -1.20
N ALA A 420 13.18 42.84 -0.12
CA ALA A 420 14.41 42.05 -0.03
C ALA A 420 14.14 40.54 -0.09
N ALA A 421 13.07 40.07 0.57
CA ALA A 421 12.66 38.67 0.52
C ALA A 421 12.13 38.26 -0.87
N GLU A 422 11.41 39.14 -1.55
CA GLU A 422 10.95 38.96 -2.94
C GLU A 422 12.12 38.90 -3.91
N GLN A 423 13.10 39.79 -3.77
CA GLN A 423 14.34 39.76 -4.55
C GLN A 423 15.11 38.45 -4.32
N ALA A 424 15.32 38.06 -3.06
CA ALA A 424 15.99 36.81 -2.72
C ALA A 424 15.22 35.58 -3.25
N ARG A 425 13.88 35.63 -3.25
CA ARG A 425 13.01 34.59 -3.82
C ARG A 425 13.16 34.53 -5.34
N ALA A 426 13.15 35.66 -6.03
CA ALA A 426 13.33 35.72 -7.47
C ALA A 426 14.72 35.21 -7.88
N GLU A 427 15.78 35.57 -7.13
CA GLU A 427 17.13 35.05 -7.32
C GLU A 427 17.20 33.53 -7.10
N ALA A 428 16.55 33.02 -6.04
CA ALA A 428 16.48 31.59 -5.77
C ALA A 428 15.73 30.84 -6.88
N GLN A 429 14.61 31.36 -7.36
CA GLN A 429 13.86 30.80 -8.48
C GLN A 429 14.68 30.80 -9.77
N ARG A 430 15.35 31.91 -10.09
CA ARG A 430 16.23 32.01 -11.27
C ARG A 430 17.38 31.02 -11.20
N HIS A 431 18.04 30.89 -10.05
CA HIS A 431 19.08 29.89 -9.81
C HIS A 431 18.54 28.47 -10.03
N ASN A 432 17.41 28.14 -9.39
CA ASN A 432 16.81 26.81 -9.50
C ASN A 432 16.40 26.49 -10.94
N ALA A 433 15.91 27.48 -11.68
CA ALA A 433 15.49 27.30 -13.06
C ALA A 433 16.68 27.03 -14.00
N LEU A 434 17.81 27.75 -13.81
CA LEU A 434 19.06 27.50 -14.54
C LEU A 434 19.63 26.10 -14.23
N VAL A 435 19.63 25.69 -12.96
CA VAL A 435 20.08 24.36 -12.56
C VAL A 435 19.19 23.27 -13.19
N ARG A 436 17.87 23.44 -13.17
CA ARG A 436 16.93 22.51 -13.82
C ARG A 436 17.18 22.43 -15.32
N ARG A 437 17.33 23.55 -16.02
CA ARG A 437 17.62 23.59 -17.46
C ARG A 437 18.91 22.87 -17.81
N SER A 438 19.99 23.13 -17.05
CA SER A 438 21.27 22.43 -17.25
C SER A 438 21.14 20.91 -17.07
N ARG A 439 20.41 20.45 -16.05
CA ARG A 439 20.15 19.02 -15.84
C ARG A 439 19.27 18.40 -16.93
N LEU A 440 18.28 19.14 -17.42
CA LEU A 440 17.43 18.71 -18.54
C LEU A 440 18.25 18.59 -19.83
N ALA A 441 19.07 19.60 -20.13
CA ALA A 441 19.96 19.62 -21.29
C ALA A 441 20.93 18.42 -21.28
N ALA A 442 21.40 17.98 -20.11
CA ALA A 442 22.30 16.85 -19.98
C ALA A 442 21.66 15.47 -20.30
N VAL A 443 20.33 15.35 -20.17
CA VAL A 443 19.61 14.09 -20.47
C VAL A 443 18.89 14.10 -21.80
N VAL A 444 18.76 15.28 -22.43
CA VAL A 444 18.16 15.44 -23.75
C VAL A 444 19.28 15.53 -24.80
N PRO A 445 19.31 14.63 -25.79
CA PRO A 445 20.27 14.68 -26.89
C PRO A 445 20.36 16.05 -27.56
N GLU A 446 21.59 16.49 -27.79
CA GLU A 446 21.93 17.80 -28.40
C GLU A 446 21.39 19.01 -27.62
N ALA A 447 20.95 18.82 -26.36
CA ALA A 447 20.27 19.84 -25.56
C ALA A 447 19.05 20.45 -26.30
N ASP A 448 18.39 19.66 -27.14
CA ASP A 448 17.27 20.08 -27.97
C ASP A 448 16.02 19.24 -27.68
N LEU A 449 15.04 19.88 -27.04
CA LEU A 449 13.80 19.24 -26.62
C LEU A 449 12.63 19.72 -27.49
N CYS A 450 12.03 18.80 -28.23
CA CYS A 450 10.72 18.98 -28.85
C CYS A 450 9.62 18.29 -28.02
N VAL A 451 8.55 19.02 -27.71
CA VAL A 451 7.39 18.56 -26.93
C VAL A 451 6.12 18.77 -27.75
N PHE A 452 5.26 17.76 -27.77
CA PHE A 452 3.91 17.88 -28.31
C PHE A 452 2.90 18.14 -27.19
N LEU A 453 2.09 19.18 -27.34
CA LEU A 453 1.06 19.56 -26.37
C LEU A 453 -0.33 19.31 -26.96
N LEU A 454 -1.00 18.28 -26.45
CA LEU A 454 -2.37 17.93 -26.85
C LEU A 454 -3.32 18.54 -25.82
N TYR A 455 -4.01 19.61 -26.23
CA TYR A 455 -4.81 20.43 -25.32
C TYR A 455 -6.30 20.42 -25.69
N GLN A 456 -7.14 20.78 -24.73
CA GLN A 456 -8.58 20.98 -24.88
C GLN A 456 -8.95 22.46 -24.64
N ASP A 457 -8.31 23.09 -23.65
CA ASP A 457 -8.52 24.49 -23.27
C ASP A 457 -7.29 25.36 -23.62
N THR A 458 -7.53 26.44 -24.37
CA THR A 458 -6.50 27.42 -24.74
C THR A 458 -5.90 28.13 -23.53
N ASN A 459 -6.66 28.32 -22.43
CA ASN A 459 -6.16 28.93 -21.21
C ASN A 459 -5.18 27.99 -20.49
N MET A 460 -5.53 26.71 -20.37
CA MET A 460 -4.62 25.69 -19.85
C MET A 460 -3.34 25.57 -20.69
N ARG A 461 -3.46 25.62 -22.03
CA ARG A 461 -2.30 25.67 -22.95
C ARG A 461 -1.36 26.82 -22.58
N GLU A 462 -1.87 28.03 -22.46
CA GLU A 462 -1.06 29.20 -22.11
C GLU A 462 -0.40 29.07 -20.72
N ARG A 463 -1.14 28.55 -19.73
CA ARG A 463 -0.60 28.28 -18.39
C ARG A 463 0.55 27.27 -18.44
N LEU A 464 0.46 26.23 -19.28
CA LEU A 464 1.56 25.28 -19.48
C LEU A 464 2.79 25.94 -20.10
N LEU A 465 2.61 26.86 -21.07
CA LEU A 465 3.73 27.61 -21.67
C LEU A 465 4.42 28.52 -20.64
N VAL A 466 3.66 29.26 -19.85
CA VAL A 466 4.21 30.11 -18.77
C VAL A 466 4.89 29.25 -17.69
N GLY A 467 4.31 28.10 -17.37
CA GLY A 467 4.87 27.17 -16.39
C GLY A 467 6.26 26.67 -16.75
N VAL A 468 6.48 26.25 -18.01
CA VAL A 468 7.81 25.79 -18.45
C VAL A 468 8.82 26.93 -18.52
N GLU A 469 8.38 28.14 -18.89
CA GLU A 469 9.24 29.32 -18.87
C GLU A 469 9.78 29.63 -17.49
N ASN A 470 8.91 29.57 -16.47
CA ASN A 470 9.29 29.80 -15.09
C ASN A 470 10.23 28.69 -14.57
N LEU A 471 9.93 27.43 -14.89
CA LEU A 471 10.71 26.28 -14.43
C LEU A 471 12.12 26.19 -15.05
N LEU A 472 12.30 26.67 -16.28
CA LEU A 472 13.58 26.60 -17.02
C LEU A 472 14.27 27.97 -17.20
N GLY A 473 13.65 29.05 -16.71
CA GLY A 473 14.21 30.39 -16.77
C GLY A 473 14.27 30.93 -18.20
N LEU A 474 13.19 30.72 -18.95
CA LEU A 474 13.05 31.09 -20.37
C LEU A 474 12.11 32.29 -20.58
N THR A 475 11.63 32.92 -19.51
CA THR A 475 10.75 34.10 -19.57
C THR A 475 11.32 35.19 -20.46
N GLY A 476 10.53 35.69 -21.40
CA GLY A 476 10.94 36.72 -22.36
C GLY A 476 11.72 36.22 -23.58
N GLN A 477 11.94 34.91 -23.71
CA GLN A 477 12.63 34.31 -24.86
C GLN A 477 11.70 33.56 -25.81
N ARG A 478 10.39 33.60 -25.56
CA ARG A 478 9.38 32.94 -26.39
C ARG A 478 9.33 33.55 -27.78
N GLN A 479 9.60 32.74 -28.78
CA GLN A 479 9.39 33.08 -30.18
C GLN A 479 8.26 32.23 -30.73
N GLN A 480 7.17 32.86 -31.14
CA GLN A 480 6.09 32.16 -31.81
C GLN A 480 6.47 31.93 -33.27
N THR A 481 6.52 30.66 -33.69
CA THR A 481 6.89 30.27 -35.05
C THR A 481 5.66 29.99 -35.92
N SER A 482 4.53 29.65 -35.31
CA SER A 482 3.20 29.55 -35.94
C SER A 482 2.10 29.75 -34.89
N ASP A 483 0.83 29.72 -35.29
CA ASP A 483 -0.32 29.84 -34.38
C ASP A 483 -0.30 28.83 -33.21
N GLU A 484 0.29 27.66 -33.42
CA GLU A 484 0.37 26.56 -32.46
C GLU A 484 1.80 26.06 -32.26
N SER A 485 2.81 26.90 -32.47
CA SER A 485 4.21 26.50 -32.29
C SER A 485 5.07 27.61 -31.71
N TRP A 486 5.89 27.24 -30.73
CA TRP A 486 6.76 28.16 -30.02
C TRP A 486 8.16 27.56 -29.87
N ARG A 487 9.15 28.45 -29.89
CA ARG A 487 10.56 28.14 -29.72
C ARG A 487 11.18 29.04 -28.66
N TRP A 488 12.04 28.47 -27.83
CA TRP A 488 12.94 29.18 -26.92
C TRP A 488 14.36 28.73 -27.25
N CYS A 489 15.28 29.68 -27.34
CA CYS A 489 16.68 29.42 -27.65
C CYS A 489 17.58 30.13 -26.63
N THR A 490 18.44 29.35 -25.99
CA THR A 490 19.51 29.81 -25.10
C THR A 490 20.84 29.25 -25.59
N ASP A 491 21.96 29.76 -25.06
CA ASP A 491 23.29 29.27 -25.40
C ASP A 491 23.48 27.77 -25.07
N ASP A 492 22.75 27.26 -24.07
CA ASP A 492 22.91 25.92 -23.51
C ASP A 492 21.72 24.97 -23.77
N PHE A 493 20.61 25.44 -24.35
CA PHE A 493 19.38 24.65 -24.52
C PHE A 493 18.41 25.24 -25.55
N THR A 494 17.77 24.37 -26.33
CA THR A 494 16.65 24.72 -27.21
C THR A 494 15.39 23.95 -26.80
N LEU A 495 14.26 24.68 -26.67
CA LEU A 495 12.94 24.10 -26.45
C LEU A 495 12.03 24.45 -27.62
N ARG A 496 11.29 23.45 -28.11
CA ARG A 496 10.23 23.60 -29.10
C ARG A 496 8.96 22.93 -28.59
N ILE A 497 7.85 23.66 -28.68
CA ILE A 497 6.54 23.14 -28.30
C ILE A 497 5.62 23.31 -29.50
N HIS A 498 5.06 22.19 -29.97
CA HIS A 498 3.99 22.19 -30.97
C HIS A 498 2.71 21.74 -30.30
N ALA A 499 1.72 22.63 -30.27
CA ALA A 499 0.43 22.33 -29.71
C ALA A 499 -0.55 21.88 -30.79
N ARG A 500 -1.54 21.09 -30.39
CA ARG A 500 -2.68 20.76 -31.24
C ARG A 500 -3.89 20.52 -30.36
N GLN A 501 -5.01 21.13 -30.74
CA GLN A 501 -6.29 20.78 -30.15
C GLN A 501 -6.74 19.43 -30.74
N VAL A 502 -6.84 18.39 -29.90
CA VAL A 502 -7.20 17.04 -30.36
C VAL A 502 -8.25 16.43 -29.45
N PRO A 503 -9.40 15.95 -29.97
CA PRO A 503 -10.46 15.32 -29.17
C PRO A 503 -10.14 13.85 -28.82
N ILE A 504 -8.90 13.54 -28.44
CA ILE A 504 -8.48 12.18 -28.03
C ILE A 504 -8.79 11.87 -26.56
N GLY A 505 -9.29 12.85 -25.80
CA GLY A 505 -9.65 12.71 -24.39
C GLY A 505 -11.01 12.05 -24.13
N GLY A 506 -11.81 11.78 -25.17
CA GLY A 506 -13.14 11.17 -25.00
C GLY A 506 -13.10 9.75 -24.40
N GLU A 507 -14.23 9.26 -23.90
CA GLU A 507 -14.35 7.88 -23.38
C GLU A 507 -13.91 6.82 -24.42
N LEU A 508 -13.45 5.65 -23.95
CA LEU A 508 -13.23 4.50 -24.80
C LEU A 508 -14.55 3.90 -25.29
N GLY A 509 -14.58 3.50 -26.58
CA GLY A 509 -15.74 2.92 -27.27
C GLY A 509 -16.60 3.96 -28.00
N GLU A 510 -17.07 3.64 -29.21
CA GLU A 510 -17.98 4.49 -29.96
C GLU A 510 -19.44 4.25 -29.51
N GLY A 511 -20.11 5.31 -29.04
CA GLY A 511 -21.53 5.29 -28.68
C GLY A 511 -21.80 5.21 -27.17
N SER A 512 -22.98 5.68 -26.76
CA SER A 512 -23.44 5.85 -25.36
C SER A 512 -23.57 4.55 -24.54
N GLY A 513 -23.04 3.43 -25.02
CA GLY A 513 -23.04 2.13 -24.37
C GLY A 513 -21.73 1.84 -23.64
N LYS A 514 -21.82 1.45 -22.37
CA LYS A 514 -20.66 1.01 -21.57
C LYS A 514 -19.89 -0.10 -22.29
N VAL A 515 -18.61 0.13 -22.61
CA VAL A 515 -17.72 -0.89 -23.15
C VAL A 515 -17.65 -2.08 -22.20
N ARG A 516 -18.06 -3.26 -22.69
CA ARG A 516 -18.00 -4.51 -21.91
C ARG A 516 -16.56 -4.96 -21.76
N LYS A 517 -16.27 -5.60 -20.62
CA LYS A 517 -14.95 -6.16 -20.30
C LYS A 517 -14.53 -7.24 -21.31
N GLY A 518 -13.22 -7.53 -21.38
CA GLY A 518 -12.66 -8.55 -22.28
C GLY A 518 -12.38 -8.00 -23.67
N THR A 519 -12.62 -8.80 -24.71
CA THR A 519 -12.21 -8.50 -26.10
C THR A 519 -12.67 -7.13 -26.60
N THR A 520 -13.88 -6.68 -26.25
CA THR A 520 -14.39 -5.37 -26.67
C THR A 520 -13.65 -4.20 -26.03
N HIS A 521 -13.21 -4.35 -24.78
CA HIS A 521 -12.37 -3.35 -24.11
C HIS A 521 -10.95 -3.36 -24.70
N ASP A 522 -10.38 -4.54 -24.91
CA ASP A 522 -9.06 -4.68 -25.54
C ASP A 522 -9.03 -4.06 -26.94
N GLN A 523 -10.11 -4.24 -27.70
CA GLN A 523 -10.31 -3.61 -29.01
C GLN A 523 -10.43 -2.09 -28.89
N ALA A 524 -11.25 -1.56 -27.98
CA ALA A 524 -11.40 -0.12 -27.78
C ALA A 524 -10.06 0.54 -27.34
N VAL A 525 -9.28 -0.15 -26.52
CA VAL A 525 -7.91 0.27 -26.16
C VAL A 525 -6.99 0.27 -27.39
N ALA A 526 -7.03 -0.79 -28.21
CA ALA A 526 -6.22 -0.88 -29.44
C ALA A 526 -6.58 0.20 -30.47
N GLU A 527 -7.88 0.46 -30.65
CA GLU A 527 -8.39 1.53 -31.53
C GLU A 527 -7.94 2.90 -31.04
N ARG A 528 -8.13 3.23 -29.76
CA ARG A 528 -7.67 4.52 -29.21
C ARG A 528 -6.14 4.66 -29.26
N ARG A 529 -5.40 3.59 -28.97
CA ARG A 529 -3.93 3.53 -29.11
C ARG A 529 -3.50 3.89 -30.53
N GLN A 530 -4.13 3.27 -31.54
CA GLN A 530 -3.85 3.54 -32.95
C GLN A 530 -4.23 4.97 -33.37
N GLN A 531 -5.39 5.47 -32.93
CA GLN A 531 -5.85 6.84 -33.19
C GLN A 531 -4.82 7.87 -32.67
N VAL A 532 -4.35 7.69 -31.44
CA VAL A 532 -3.34 8.58 -30.84
C VAL A 532 -2.03 8.51 -31.60
N LYS A 533 -1.55 7.30 -31.94
CA LYS A 533 -0.33 7.14 -32.75
C LYS A 533 -0.45 7.89 -34.08
N THR A 534 -1.53 7.69 -34.82
CA THR A 534 -1.76 8.35 -36.12
C THR A 534 -1.83 9.88 -35.98
N ALA A 535 -2.46 10.39 -34.92
CA ALA A 535 -2.51 11.84 -34.67
C ALA A 535 -1.11 12.44 -34.40
N LEU A 536 -0.27 11.72 -33.65
CA LEU A 536 1.10 12.14 -33.36
C LEU A 536 2.02 12.00 -34.58
N ASP A 537 1.92 10.91 -35.34
CA ASP A 537 2.66 10.75 -36.61
C ASP A 537 2.32 11.87 -37.59
N ALA A 538 1.05 12.29 -37.66
CA ALA A 538 0.63 13.41 -38.49
C ALA A 538 1.25 14.74 -38.01
N MET A 539 1.41 14.94 -36.70
CA MET A 539 2.13 16.10 -36.17
C MET A 539 3.62 16.07 -36.51
N VAL A 540 4.27 14.91 -36.43
CA VAL A 540 5.66 14.73 -36.89
C VAL A 540 5.76 15.10 -38.37
N ALA A 541 4.85 14.61 -39.21
CA ALA A 541 4.85 14.91 -40.64
C ALA A 541 4.61 16.41 -40.94
N SER A 542 3.72 17.08 -40.20
CA SER A 542 3.40 18.49 -40.44
C SER A 542 4.48 19.45 -39.93
N THR A 543 5.15 19.09 -38.82
CA THR A 543 6.18 19.93 -38.19
C THR A 543 7.58 19.65 -38.75
N GLY A 544 7.81 18.44 -39.27
CA GLY A 544 9.15 17.96 -39.62
C GLY A 544 10.00 17.63 -38.39
N GLU A 545 9.43 17.62 -37.18
CA GLU A 545 10.15 17.42 -35.93
C GLU A 545 9.69 16.16 -35.20
N THR A 546 10.62 15.55 -34.46
CA THR A 546 10.31 14.40 -33.60
C THR A 546 10.29 14.84 -32.14
N ALA A 547 9.12 14.75 -31.51
CA ALA A 547 8.99 15.01 -30.09
C ALA A 547 9.43 13.81 -29.25
N ARG A 548 9.89 14.07 -28.02
CA ARG A 548 10.19 13.03 -27.02
C ARG A 548 9.14 12.93 -25.92
N LEU A 549 8.45 14.03 -25.64
CA LEU A 549 7.44 14.14 -24.60
C LEU A 549 6.13 14.61 -25.23
N ALA A 550 5.04 13.97 -24.84
CA ALA A 550 3.69 14.46 -25.06
C ALA A 550 3.09 14.91 -23.72
N ILE A 551 2.60 16.15 -23.64
CA ILE A 551 1.76 16.62 -22.54
C ILE A 551 0.32 16.58 -23.02
N ILE A 552 -0.53 15.86 -22.28
CA ILE A 552 -1.92 15.62 -22.66
C ILE A 552 -2.84 16.19 -21.59
N GLU A 553 -3.70 17.11 -22.00
CA GLU A 553 -4.83 17.56 -21.20
C GLU A 553 -5.96 16.51 -21.26
N LEU A 554 -6.29 15.91 -20.11
CA LEU A 554 -7.29 14.86 -20.00
C LEU A 554 -8.12 15.05 -18.73
N GLU A 555 -9.44 14.91 -18.83
CA GLU A 555 -10.32 15.04 -17.67
C GLU A 555 -9.98 14.05 -16.54
N GLY A 556 -10.27 14.46 -15.32
CA GLY A 556 -9.98 13.67 -14.13
C GLY A 556 -10.96 12.51 -13.89
N LYS A 557 -10.77 11.85 -12.75
CA LYS A 557 -11.56 10.69 -12.30
C LYS A 557 -13.08 10.95 -12.25
N GLU A 558 -13.50 12.19 -12.08
CA GLU A 558 -14.92 12.56 -12.07
C GLU A 558 -15.59 12.39 -13.44
N ARG A 559 -14.84 12.50 -14.54
CA ARG A 559 -15.35 12.25 -15.89
C ARG A 559 -15.43 10.74 -16.15
N PHE A 560 -14.38 10.00 -15.82
CA PHE A 560 -14.23 8.57 -16.14
C PHE A 560 -14.60 7.67 -14.96
N LYS A 561 -15.86 7.74 -14.51
CA LYS A 561 -16.34 6.95 -13.36
C LYS A 561 -16.42 5.44 -13.65
N VAL A 562 -16.46 5.05 -14.93
CA VAL A 562 -16.45 3.64 -15.35
C VAL A 562 -15.03 3.28 -15.80
N ARG A 563 -14.40 2.32 -15.12
CA ARG A 563 -13.00 1.93 -15.40
C ARG A 563 -12.74 1.55 -16.88
N THR A 564 -13.69 0.90 -17.54
CA THR A 564 -13.53 0.47 -18.95
C THR A 564 -13.70 1.61 -19.96
N THR A 565 -14.04 2.82 -19.52
CA THR A 565 -14.18 4.00 -20.39
C THR A 565 -13.03 4.99 -20.26
N ASP A 566 -12.14 4.84 -19.26
CA ASP A 566 -10.98 5.71 -19.05
C ASP A 566 -9.93 5.52 -20.18
N PRO A 567 -9.68 6.55 -21.02
CA PRO A 567 -8.78 6.42 -22.15
C PRO A 567 -7.30 6.62 -21.78
N LYS A 568 -6.97 7.02 -20.55
CA LYS A 568 -5.62 7.44 -20.14
C LYS A 568 -4.56 6.39 -20.49
N PHE A 569 -4.84 5.12 -20.23
CA PHE A 569 -3.92 4.04 -20.54
C PHE A 569 -3.73 3.85 -22.05
N ALA A 570 -4.81 3.85 -22.82
CA ALA A 570 -4.74 3.70 -24.28
C ALA A 570 -3.98 4.86 -24.92
N ILE A 571 -4.20 6.09 -24.44
CA ILE A 571 -3.46 7.28 -24.89
C ILE A 571 -1.96 7.13 -24.58
N ARG A 572 -1.60 6.70 -23.37
CA ARG A 572 -0.20 6.46 -23.00
C ARG A 572 0.48 5.44 -23.92
N LEU A 573 -0.21 4.35 -24.24
CA LEU A 573 0.31 3.35 -25.19
C LEU A 573 0.45 3.92 -26.61
N GLY A 574 -0.51 4.73 -27.06
CA GLY A 574 -0.45 5.37 -28.38
C GLY A 574 0.70 6.38 -28.49
N CYS A 575 0.97 7.14 -27.42
CA CYS A 575 2.17 7.98 -27.33
C CYS A 575 3.45 7.15 -27.42
N ALA A 576 3.50 6.01 -26.71
CA ALA A 576 4.66 5.14 -26.75
C ALA A 576 4.91 4.53 -28.14
N ASP A 577 3.85 4.16 -28.87
CA ASP A 577 3.96 3.70 -30.27
C ASP A 577 4.47 4.78 -31.23
N ALA A 578 4.22 6.06 -30.91
CA ALA A 578 4.78 7.21 -31.62
C ALA A 578 6.20 7.57 -31.14
N GLY A 579 6.79 6.78 -30.22
CA GLY A 579 8.14 7.00 -29.70
C GLY A 579 8.23 8.07 -28.60
N MET A 580 7.10 8.44 -27.97
CA MET A 580 7.01 9.53 -27.00
C MET A 580 6.60 9.04 -25.61
N VAL A 581 7.28 9.53 -24.58
CA VAL A 581 6.76 9.43 -23.21
C VAL A 581 5.62 10.44 -23.01
N SER A 582 4.71 10.19 -22.06
CA SER A 582 3.47 10.97 -21.91
C SER A 582 3.15 11.36 -20.48
N GLN A 583 2.86 12.65 -20.28
CA GLN A 583 2.39 13.18 -19.02
C GLN A 583 1.01 13.81 -19.15
N PHE A 584 0.15 13.53 -18.16
CA PHE A 584 -1.25 13.98 -18.16
C PHE A 584 -1.45 15.13 -17.18
N ILE A 585 -2.28 16.08 -17.56
CA ILE A 585 -2.73 17.16 -16.70
C ILE A 585 -4.25 17.29 -16.82
N GLU A 586 -4.93 17.48 -15.69
CA GLU A 586 -6.37 17.74 -15.68
C GLU A 586 -6.65 19.20 -16.10
N PRO A 587 -7.79 19.51 -16.73
CA PRO A 587 -8.24 20.89 -16.99
C PRO A 587 -8.48 21.70 -15.71
N ALA A 588 -8.54 23.03 -15.80
CA ALA A 588 -8.86 23.90 -14.67
C ALA A 588 -10.35 23.76 -14.28
N ASN A 589 -10.65 23.68 -12.97
CA ASN A 589 -12.02 23.49 -12.48
C ASN A 589 -12.57 24.79 -11.85
N GLY A 590 -12.97 25.76 -12.68
CA GLY A 590 -13.57 27.04 -12.25
C GLY A 590 -12.57 28.18 -12.05
N GLU A 591 -13.06 29.32 -11.53
CA GLU A 591 -12.34 30.61 -11.57
C GLU A 591 -11.91 31.17 -10.19
N SER A 592 -11.93 30.37 -9.13
CA SER A 592 -11.56 30.86 -7.80
C SER A 592 -10.04 31.09 -7.65
N LYS A 593 -9.62 32.03 -6.79
CA LYS A 593 -8.18 32.26 -6.48
C LYS A 593 -7.47 31.02 -5.93
N GLU A 594 -8.18 30.20 -5.14
CA GLU A 594 -7.65 28.93 -4.64
C GLU A 594 -7.42 27.95 -5.79
N GLU A 595 -8.37 27.85 -6.73
CA GLU A 595 -8.22 27.02 -7.92
C GLU A 595 -7.11 27.52 -8.85
N GLU A 596 -6.92 28.83 -8.96
CA GLU A 596 -5.82 29.42 -9.72
C GLU A 596 -4.46 29.01 -9.15
N SER A 597 -4.27 29.15 -7.83
CA SER A 597 -3.05 28.70 -7.15
C SER A 597 -2.85 27.18 -7.26
N ASN A 598 -3.91 26.39 -7.12
CA ASN A 598 -3.86 24.94 -7.30
C ASN A 598 -3.47 24.56 -8.73
N THR A 599 -4.00 25.27 -9.72
CA THR A 599 -3.68 25.07 -11.14
C THR A 599 -2.21 25.37 -11.42
N HIS A 600 -1.67 26.45 -10.88
CA HIS A 600 -0.23 26.77 -11.01
C HIS A 600 0.64 25.62 -10.50
N HIS A 601 0.36 25.12 -9.28
CA HIS A 601 1.07 23.98 -8.71
C HIS A 601 0.90 22.70 -9.54
N ARG A 602 -0.29 22.46 -10.11
CA ARG A 602 -0.54 21.31 -11.00
C ARG A 602 0.25 21.40 -12.30
N VAL A 603 0.39 22.58 -12.88
CA VAL A 603 1.19 22.83 -14.08
C VAL A 603 2.68 22.59 -13.81
N GLU A 604 3.22 23.15 -12.73
CA GLU A 604 4.62 22.92 -12.36
C GLU A 604 4.90 21.43 -12.12
N ALA A 605 4.04 20.76 -11.36
CA ALA A 605 4.15 19.34 -11.09
C ALA A 605 4.03 18.48 -12.36
N ALA A 606 3.18 18.87 -13.32
CA ALA A 606 3.07 18.18 -14.60
C ALA A 606 4.36 18.29 -15.42
N TRP A 607 5.00 19.46 -15.46
CA TRP A 607 6.30 19.62 -16.13
C TRP A 607 7.43 18.87 -15.42
N GLU A 608 7.53 18.96 -14.09
CA GLU A 608 8.55 18.22 -13.34
C GLU A 608 8.38 16.69 -13.47
N ASP A 609 7.15 16.19 -13.56
CA ASP A 609 6.89 14.78 -13.90
C ASP A 609 7.17 14.46 -15.37
N GLY A 610 6.94 15.39 -16.30
CA GLY A 610 7.37 15.26 -17.69
C GLY A 610 8.90 15.13 -17.81
N PHE A 611 9.65 15.97 -17.09
CA PHE A 611 11.11 15.91 -17.02
C PHE A 611 11.60 14.58 -16.42
N ARG A 612 10.88 14.02 -15.42
CA ARG A 612 11.12 12.65 -14.93
C ARG A 612 11.10 11.63 -16.04
N GLN A 613 10.07 11.69 -16.86
CA GLN A 613 9.85 10.69 -17.90
C GLN A 613 10.93 10.77 -18.97
N LEU A 614 11.50 11.97 -19.19
CA LEU A 614 12.69 12.21 -19.99
C LEU A 614 14.00 11.73 -19.33
N GLY A 615 13.96 11.30 -18.06
CA GLY A 615 15.10 10.77 -17.32
C GLY A 615 15.83 11.79 -16.45
N MET A 616 15.40 13.06 -16.43
CA MET A 616 16.00 14.11 -15.59
C MET A 616 15.63 13.88 -14.12
N ARG A 617 16.63 13.74 -13.25
CA ARG A 617 16.43 13.60 -11.80
C ARG A 617 17.51 14.27 -10.96
N PHE A 618 17.12 14.74 -9.77
CA PHE A 618 18.05 15.25 -8.76
C PHE A 618 18.39 14.14 -7.77
N VAL A 619 19.41 13.34 -8.09
CA VAL A 619 19.90 12.30 -7.18
C VAL A 619 20.44 12.96 -5.90
N PRO A 620 19.94 12.59 -4.70
CA PRO A 620 20.40 13.17 -3.45
C PRO A 620 21.91 13.01 -3.26
N ILE A 621 22.61 14.14 -3.11
CA ILE A 621 24.05 14.19 -2.84
C ILE A 621 24.26 13.85 -1.37
N HIS A 622 24.87 12.70 -1.09
CA HIS A 622 24.99 12.25 0.28
C HIS A 622 25.98 13.09 1.10
N THR A 623 25.71 13.24 2.38
CA THR A 623 26.57 13.97 3.35
C THR A 623 27.23 13.06 4.38
N VAL A 624 27.19 11.75 4.17
CA VAL A 624 27.86 10.76 5.01
C VAL A 624 29.39 10.95 4.86
N PRO A 625 30.19 11.11 5.95
CA PRO A 625 31.59 11.55 5.85
C PRO A 625 32.53 10.52 5.29
N GLU A 626 32.36 9.27 5.71
CA GLU A 626 33.28 8.17 5.42
C GLU A 626 32.48 6.88 5.15
N GLY A 627 33.08 5.94 4.42
CA GLY A 627 32.53 4.61 4.17
C GLY A 627 31.63 4.49 2.93
N ILE A 628 31.16 5.60 2.34
CA ILE A 628 30.41 5.58 1.08
C ILE A 628 31.34 5.99 -0.09
N PRO A 629 31.59 5.11 -1.08
CA PRO A 629 32.45 5.46 -2.22
C PRO A 629 31.84 6.53 -3.12
N ASP A 630 32.65 7.51 -3.56
CA ASP A 630 32.21 8.57 -4.49
C ASP A 630 31.67 8.01 -5.82
N ASN A 631 32.24 6.89 -6.28
CA ASN A 631 31.85 6.21 -7.51
C ASN A 631 30.83 5.07 -7.28
N LEU A 632 29.93 5.23 -6.32
CA LEU A 632 28.92 4.22 -6.00
C LEU A 632 27.79 4.14 -7.05
N ASN A 633 27.68 2.99 -7.73
CA ASN A 633 26.47 2.64 -8.48
C ASN A 633 25.32 2.32 -7.52
N GLN A 634 24.11 2.78 -7.84
CA GLN A 634 22.88 2.31 -7.21
C GLN A 634 22.12 1.45 -8.20
N LEU A 635 21.72 0.24 -7.82
CA LEU A 635 21.02 -0.74 -8.66
C LEU A 635 19.74 -1.19 -7.97
N ALA A 636 18.58 -1.05 -8.63
CA ALA A 636 17.33 -1.58 -8.12
C ALA A 636 16.84 -2.73 -8.97
N PHE A 637 16.40 -3.83 -8.34
CA PHE A 637 15.64 -4.87 -9.01
C PHE A 637 14.17 -4.77 -8.64
N TRP A 638 13.31 -4.79 -9.65
CA TRP A 638 11.87 -4.69 -9.52
C TRP A 638 11.19 -5.66 -10.48
N VAL A 639 10.02 -6.15 -10.11
CA VAL A 639 9.18 -6.94 -11.00
C VAL A 639 7.90 -6.18 -11.27
N VAL A 640 7.69 -5.86 -12.55
CA VAL A 640 6.42 -5.36 -13.06
C VAL A 640 5.49 -6.55 -13.17
N LYS A 641 4.44 -6.55 -12.33
CA LYS A 641 3.49 -7.65 -12.23
C LYS A 641 2.07 -7.16 -12.48
N ARG A 642 1.33 -7.82 -13.37
CA ARG A 642 -0.10 -7.61 -13.54
C ARG A 642 -0.81 -8.93 -13.24
N ARG A 643 -1.86 -8.86 -12.41
CA ARG A 643 -2.69 -10.03 -12.09
C ARG A 643 -3.56 -10.39 -13.29
N ASP A 644 -3.87 -11.69 -13.41
CA ASP A 644 -5.01 -12.14 -14.19
C ASP A 644 -6.27 -11.85 -13.35
N ASP A 645 -7.12 -10.96 -13.85
CA ASP A 645 -8.32 -10.52 -13.13
C ASP A 645 -9.46 -10.28 -14.13
N ASP A 646 -10.71 -10.11 -13.64
CA ASP A 646 -11.89 -9.83 -14.47
C ASP A 646 -11.72 -8.73 -15.56
N ILE A 647 -10.66 -7.91 -15.48
CA ILE A 647 -10.38 -6.79 -16.36
C ILE A 647 -9.05 -6.98 -17.12
N ASN A 648 -8.09 -7.72 -16.56
CA ASN A 648 -6.80 -8.03 -17.16
C ASN A 648 -6.74 -9.51 -17.60
N ARG A 649 -6.96 -9.78 -18.90
CA ARG A 649 -7.00 -11.15 -19.46
C ARG A 649 -5.65 -11.89 -19.47
N PHE A 650 -4.55 -11.14 -19.36
CA PHE A 650 -3.21 -11.72 -19.43
C PHE A 650 -2.38 -11.25 -18.24
N PRO A 651 -1.87 -12.18 -17.41
CA PRO A 651 -0.91 -11.84 -16.38
C PRO A 651 0.35 -11.28 -17.05
N LEU A 652 1.03 -10.38 -16.35
CA LEU A 652 2.31 -9.82 -16.79
C LEU A 652 3.36 -10.13 -15.73
N PHE A 653 4.52 -10.59 -16.17
CA PHE A 653 5.69 -10.76 -15.32
C PHE A 653 6.94 -10.27 -16.05
N VAL A 654 7.44 -9.09 -15.68
CA VAL A 654 8.62 -8.50 -16.32
C VAL A 654 9.59 -8.02 -15.25
N PRO A 655 10.70 -8.76 -15.01
CA PRO A 655 11.84 -8.25 -14.26
C PRO A 655 12.46 -7.04 -14.96
N ILE A 656 12.71 -5.98 -14.20
CA ILE A 656 13.45 -4.80 -14.62
C ILE A 656 14.55 -4.48 -13.61
N ALA A 657 15.57 -3.77 -14.09
CA ALA A 657 16.61 -3.18 -13.29
C ALA A 657 16.74 -1.69 -13.62
N LEU A 658 16.86 -0.85 -12.60
CA LEU A 658 17.24 0.55 -12.75
C LEU A 658 18.65 0.78 -12.21
N LEU A 659 19.39 1.67 -12.84
CA LEU A 659 20.77 1.99 -12.49
C LEU A 659 20.94 3.51 -12.41
N ILE A 660 21.47 3.97 -11.28
CA ILE A 660 22.03 5.31 -11.12
C ILE A 660 23.55 5.12 -11.08
N ARG A 661 24.25 5.73 -12.03
CA ARG A 661 25.71 5.69 -12.10
C ARG A 661 26.28 7.06 -11.70
N PRO A 662 27.33 7.12 -10.89
CA PRO A 662 28.06 8.36 -10.63
C PRO A 662 28.53 9.00 -11.94
N HIS A 663 28.48 10.33 -12.03
CA HIS A 663 28.91 11.12 -13.20
C HIS A 663 28.14 10.86 -14.49
N GLN A 664 27.01 10.14 -14.45
CA GLN A 664 26.06 10.09 -15.57
C GLN A 664 24.80 10.84 -15.14
N ASP A 665 24.43 11.85 -15.93
CA ASP A 665 23.27 12.70 -15.62
C ASP A 665 21.92 12.02 -15.87
N GLN A 666 21.92 10.84 -16.48
CA GLN A 666 20.72 10.08 -16.82
C GLN A 666 20.54 8.83 -15.95
N ILE A 667 19.27 8.56 -15.61
CA ILE A 667 18.85 7.28 -15.05
C ILE A 667 18.83 6.23 -16.16
N LEU A 668 19.44 5.08 -15.90
CA LEU A 668 19.48 3.96 -16.83
C LEU A 668 18.51 2.86 -16.41
N GLY A 669 18.03 2.12 -17.41
CA GLY A 669 17.07 1.05 -17.25
C GLY A 669 17.45 -0.17 -18.08
N LYS A 670 16.96 -1.34 -17.65
CA LYS A 670 17.08 -2.60 -18.38
C LYS A 670 15.90 -3.50 -18.02
N ALA A 671 15.23 -4.06 -19.03
CA ALA A 671 14.23 -5.11 -18.83
C ALA A 671 14.79 -6.48 -19.19
N ILE A 672 14.14 -7.56 -18.73
CA ILE A 672 14.43 -8.91 -19.21
C ILE A 672 14.35 -8.95 -20.76
N GLY A 673 15.30 -9.63 -21.41
CA GLY A 673 15.41 -9.66 -22.87
C GLY A 673 16.21 -8.51 -23.50
N MET A 674 16.50 -7.43 -22.77
CA MET A 674 17.40 -6.39 -23.26
C MET A 674 18.88 -6.78 -23.11
N SER A 675 19.68 -6.51 -24.14
CA SER A 675 21.13 -6.78 -24.13
C SER A 675 21.93 -5.65 -23.45
N ARG A 676 21.53 -4.39 -23.64
CA ARG A 676 22.21 -3.18 -23.14
C ARG A 676 21.41 -2.42 -22.09
N TRP A 677 22.09 -1.57 -21.32
CA TRP A 677 21.46 -0.51 -20.55
C TRP A 677 20.96 0.57 -21.51
N VAL A 678 19.74 1.04 -21.28
CA VAL A 678 19.09 2.10 -22.06
C VAL A 678 18.73 3.27 -21.15
N SER A 679 18.41 4.42 -21.72
CA SER A 679 17.91 5.57 -20.96
C SER A 679 16.54 5.23 -20.33
N TYR A 680 16.17 5.93 -19.25
CA TYR A 680 14.87 5.75 -18.61
C TYR A 680 13.67 5.89 -19.57
N PRO A 681 13.61 6.89 -20.48
CA PRO A 681 12.55 6.96 -21.50
C PRO A 681 12.48 5.72 -22.38
N GLU A 682 13.61 5.23 -22.86
CA GLU A 682 13.65 4.02 -23.71
C GLU A 682 13.15 2.78 -22.96
N LEU A 683 13.45 2.66 -21.66
CA LEU A 683 12.87 1.60 -20.83
C LEU A 683 11.34 1.75 -20.73
N LEU A 684 10.82 2.96 -20.49
CA LEU A 684 9.38 3.21 -20.38
C LEU A 684 8.65 2.87 -21.69
N LEU A 685 9.21 3.27 -22.83
CA LEU A 685 8.68 2.94 -24.16
C LEU A 685 8.70 1.43 -24.41
N HIS A 686 9.79 0.75 -24.04
CA HIS A 686 9.86 -0.70 -24.14
C HIS A 686 8.77 -1.38 -23.31
N LEU A 687 8.58 -0.96 -22.05
CA LEU A 687 7.57 -1.51 -21.16
C LEU A 687 6.14 -1.37 -21.70
N ALA A 688 5.83 -0.24 -22.36
CA ALA A 688 4.54 -0.04 -23.03
C ALA A 688 4.34 -0.98 -24.24
N GLY A 689 5.43 -1.42 -24.88
CA GLY A 689 5.42 -2.34 -26.01
C GLY A 689 5.42 -3.83 -25.66
N ILE A 690 5.54 -4.21 -24.38
CA ILE A 690 5.64 -5.63 -24.00
C ILE A 690 4.34 -6.38 -24.30
N ASN A 691 4.46 -7.51 -24.99
CA ASN A 691 3.36 -8.45 -25.19
C ASN A 691 3.20 -9.34 -23.94
N PRO A 692 2.10 -9.22 -23.18
CA PRO A 692 1.90 -9.98 -21.95
C PRO A 692 1.89 -11.50 -22.16
N SER A 693 1.47 -11.96 -23.35
CA SER A 693 1.31 -13.39 -23.65
C SER A 693 2.62 -14.19 -23.69
N GLY A 694 3.76 -13.50 -23.86
CA GLY A 694 5.10 -14.08 -23.90
C GLY A 694 5.85 -14.08 -22.57
N THR A 695 5.23 -13.66 -21.46
CA THR A 695 5.88 -13.64 -20.14
C THR A 695 5.73 -14.97 -19.39
N ALA A 696 6.65 -15.26 -18.46
CA ALA A 696 6.60 -16.47 -17.64
C ALA A 696 5.27 -16.59 -16.88
N ARG A 697 4.67 -17.78 -16.98
CA ARG A 697 3.30 -18.02 -16.50
C ARG A 697 3.24 -18.62 -15.10
N ASN A 698 4.09 -19.61 -14.84
CA ASN A 698 4.10 -20.31 -13.55
C ASN A 698 5.23 -19.82 -12.64
N GLU A 699 5.11 -20.13 -11.36
CA GLU A 699 6.05 -19.71 -10.34
C GLU A 699 7.49 -20.14 -10.61
N ALA A 700 7.73 -21.41 -10.96
CA ALA A 700 9.07 -21.93 -11.21
C ALA A 700 9.76 -21.19 -12.38
N GLN A 701 9.04 -20.95 -13.47
CA GLN A 701 9.53 -20.15 -14.59
C GLN A 701 9.85 -18.71 -14.16
N GLN A 702 8.96 -18.07 -13.40
CA GLN A 702 9.14 -16.71 -12.91
C GLN A 702 10.36 -16.59 -11.98
N GLN A 703 10.57 -17.58 -11.11
CA GLN A 703 11.75 -17.65 -10.24
C GLN A 703 13.04 -17.83 -11.05
N ALA A 704 13.05 -18.76 -12.01
CA ALA A 704 14.21 -19.03 -12.85
C ALA A 704 14.58 -17.82 -13.73
N GLU A 705 13.59 -17.16 -14.35
CA GLU A 705 13.78 -15.96 -15.15
C GLU A 705 14.34 -14.80 -14.33
N LEU A 706 13.76 -14.54 -13.16
CA LEU A 706 14.24 -13.49 -12.26
C LEU A 706 15.67 -13.78 -11.79
N ALA A 707 15.97 -15.01 -11.38
CA ALA A 707 17.30 -15.42 -10.97
C ALA A 707 18.33 -15.29 -12.10
N GLY A 708 17.97 -15.68 -13.33
CA GLY A 708 18.80 -15.50 -14.52
C GLY A 708 19.07 -14.01 -14.82
N PHE A 709 18.03 -13.19 -14.79
CA PHE A 709 18.11 -11.76 -15.02
C PHE A 709 18.99 -11.05 -13.98
N ILE A 710 18.82 -11.34 -12.69
CA ILE A 710 19.65 -10.73 -11.64
C ILE A 710 21.10 -11.15 -11.80
N ARG A 711 21.39 -12.45 -11.94
CA ARG A 711 22.77 -12.96 -12.08
C ARG A 711 23.50 -12.36 -13.27
N THR A 712 22.87 -12.30 -14.43
CA THR A 712 23.47 -11.73 -15.64
C THR A 712 23.70 -10.23 -15.51
N THR A 713 22.83 -9.53 -14.78
CA THR A 713 22.95 -8.08 -14.53
C THR A 713 24.06 -7.77 -13.54
N ILE A 714 24.09 -8.41 -12.37
CA ILE A 714 25.10 -8.10 -11.32
C ILE A 714 26.54 -8.46 -11.74
N ARG A 715 26.71 -9.47 -12.62
CA ARG A 715 28.04 -9.84 -13.16
C ARG A 715 28.74 -8.68 -13.87
N GLN A 716 27.96 -7.71 -14.38
CA GLN A 716 28.50 -6.52 -15.06
C GLN A 716 29.15 -5.52 -14.10
N PHE A 717 28.96 -5.69 -12.78
CA PHE A 717 29.42 -4.76 -11.73
C PHE A 717 30.46 -5.38 -10.78
N GLY A 718 31.00 -6.56 -11.10
CA GLY A 718 31.85 -7.32 -10.17
C GLY A 718 33.08 -6.57 -9.62
N GLY A 719 33.56 -5.53 -10.33
CA GLY A 719 34.69 -4.67 -9.96
C GLY A 719 34.33 -3.27 -9.43
N ASP A 720 33.06 -2.85 -9.52
CA ASP A 720 32.62 -1.49 -9.20
C ASP A 720 31.81 -1.46 -7.90
N PRO A 721 31.97 -0.44 -7.04
CA PRO A 721 31.10 -0.28 -5.87
C PRO A 721 29.66 -0.17 -6.32
N THR A 722 28.83 -1.10 -5.85
CA THR A 722 27.42 -1.14 -6.24
C THR A 722 26.56 -1.49 -5.04
N LEU A 723 25.57 -0.63 -4.78
CA LEU A 723 24.51 -0.87 -3.82
C LEU A 723 23.28 -1.40 -4.56
N VAL A 724 22.94 -2.66 -4.30
CA VAL A 724 21.71 -3.29 -4.78
C VAL A 724 20.61 -3.08 -3.76
N VAL A 725 19.51 -2.47 -4.18
CA VAL A 725 18.34 -2.19 -3.34
C VAL A 725 17.13 -2.92 -3.91
N THR A 726 16.34 -3.57 -3.05
CA THR A 726 15.09 -4.21 -3.48
C THR A 726 13.98 -4.02 -2.46
N LEU A 727 12.72 -3.98 -2.94
CA LEU A 727 11.54 -3.96 -2.08
C LEU A 727 11.10 -5.39 -1.79
N GLY A 728 11.10 -5.79 -0.53
CA GLY A 728 10.78 -7.15 -0.09
C GLY A 728 9.42 -7.64 -0.59
N THR A 729 8.38 -6.81 -0.43
CA THR A 729 7.00 -7.11 -0.86
C THR A 729 6.86 -7.26 -2.38
N ASN A 730 7.74 -6.63 -3.17
CA ASN A 730 7.75 -6.77 -4.62
C ASN A 730 8.42 -8.07 -5.09
N ILE A 731 9.57 -8.43 -4.51
CA ILE A 731 10.46 -9.45 -5.12
C ILE A 731 10.48 -10.80 -4.40
N ARG A 732 10.28 -10.86 -3.07
CA ARG A 732 10.65 -12.04 -2.25
C ARG A 732 9.92 -13.34 -2.58
N TYR A 733 8.76 -13.26 -3.23
CA TYR A 733 8.02 -14.43 -3.71
C TYR A 733 8.64 -15.11 -4.92
N ARG A 734 9.43 -14.37 -5.71
CA ARG A 734 10.21 -14.93 -6.82
C ARG A 734 11.70 -14.94 -6.54
N TRP A 735 12.10 -14.42 -5.39
CA TRP A 735 13.44 -14.48 -4.85
C TRP A 735 13.39 -14.87 -3.35
N PRO A 736 13.11 -16.16 -3.03
CA PRO A 736 12.82 -16.60 -1.66
C PRO A 736 13.90 -16.30 -0.63
N THR A 737 15.18 -16.21 -1.03
CA THR A 737 16.28 -15.85 -0.12
C THR A 737 16.18 -14.43 0.45
N MET A 738 15.24 -13.60 -0.04
CA MET A 738 14.92 -12.28 0.50
C MET A 738 13.79 -12.33 1.55
N GLN A 739 13.23 -13.49 1.88
CA GLN A 739 12.26 -13.67 2.96
C GLN A 739 12.95 -13.72 4.33
N ASN A 740 12.24 -13.38 5.40
CA ASN A 740 12.80 -13.37 6.76
C ASN A 740 13.30 -14.76 7.17
N ALA A 741 12.61 -15.81 6.73
CA ALA A 741 12.93 -17.21 7.01
C ALA A 741 14.26 -17.68 6.36
N HIS A 742 14.75 -16.99 5.34
CA HIS A 742 15.86 -17.46 4.50
C HIS A 742 17.03 -16.49 4.38
N VAL A 743 16.88 -15.25 4.88
CA VAL A 743 17.95 -14.26 4.83
C VAL A 743 19.06 -14.62 5.82
N VAL A 744 20.30 -14.65 5.34
CA VAL A 744 21.50 -14.90 6.14
C VAL A 744 22.50 -13.78 5.85
N HIS A 745 22.98 -13.10 6.88
CA HIS A 745 23.85 -11.94 6.72
C HIS A 745 25.11 -12.31 5.90
N GLY A 746 25.41 -11.51 4.88
CA GLY A 746 26.56 -11.70 4.00
C GLY A 746 26.40 -12.81 2.94
N LYS A 747 25.27 -13.53 2.92
CA LYS A 747 24.98 -14.59 1.94
C LYS A 747 23.76 -14.26 1.08
N ILE A 748 23.81 -14.67 -0.18
CA ILE A 748 22.76 -14.48 -1.17
C ILE A 748 22.66 -15.72 -2.05
N GLY A 749 21.45 -16.08 -2.47
CA GLY A 749 21.19 -17.16 -3.42
C GLY A 749 20.31 -16.66 -4.55
N PHE A 750 20.29 -17.38 -5.67
CA PHE A 750 19.50 -17.02 -6.85
C PHE A 750 18.88 -18.28 -7.47
N GLY A 751 17.55 -18.35 -7.52
CA GLY A 751 16.82 -19.54 -7.95
C GLY A 751 17.15 -20.71 -7.03
N ASP A 752 17.37 -21.90 -7.60
CA ASP A 752 17.67 -23.13 -6.85
C ASP A 752 19.14 -23.24 -6.40
N ALA A 753 19.96 -22.21 -6.64
CA ALA A 753 21.36 -22.23 -6.21
C ALA A 753 21.47 -22.06 -4.68
N PRO A 754 22.41 -22.78 -4.02
CA PRO A 754 22.62 -22.63 -2.58
C PRO A 754 23.04 -21.20 -2.22
N LEU A 755 22.77 -20.79 -0.97
CA LEU A 755 23.26 -19.53 -0.42
C LEU A 755 24.79 -19.48 -0.48
N GLN A 756 25.33 -18.41 -1.06
CA GLN A 756 26.76 -18.18 -1.22
C GLN A 756 27.14 -16.81 -0.65
N ARG A 757 28.40 -16.62 -0.22
CA ARG A 757 28.89 -15.30 0.17
C ARG A 757 28.67 -14.31 -0.98
N ALA A 758 28.14 -13.12 -0.71
CA ALA A 758 27.86 -12.14 -1.75
C ALA A 758 29.12 -11.78 -2.59
N SER A 759 30.30 -11.87 -1.98
CA SER A 759 31.60 -11.66 -2.63
C SER A 759 31.90 -12.61 -3.80
N ILE A 760 31.23 -13.77 -3.87
CA ILE A 760 31.33 -14.72 -5.00
C ILE A 760 30.69 -14.13 -6.25
N TYR A 761 29.64 -13.33 -6.10
CA TYR A 761 28.96 -12.67 -7.22
C TYR A 761 29.62 -11.34 -7.60
N GLY A 762 30.31 -10.69 -6.65
CA GLY A 762 31.15 -9.53 -6.89
C GLY A 762 31.73 -8.98 -5.59
N LYS A 763 33.02 -8.62 -5.61
CA LYS A 763 33.78 -8.23 -4.41
C LYS A 763 33.41 -6.83 -3.87
N ARG A 764 32.56 -6.08 -4.57
CA ARG A 764 32.17 -4.71 -4.20
C ARG A 764 30.65 -4.51 -4.25
N LEU A 765 29.88 -5.60 -4.22
CA LEU A 765 28.42 -5.59 -4.21
C LEU A 765 27.89 -5.52 -2.77
N ARG A 766 26.92 -4.65 -2.52
CA ARG A 766 26.17 -4.58 -1.27
C ARG A 766 24.71 -4.80 -1.55
N PHE A 767 23.98 -5.43 -0.64
CA PHE A 767 22.57 -5.74 -0.82
C PHE A 767 21.78 -5.25 0.38
N VAL A 768 20.77 -4.44 0.09
CA VAL A 768 19.82 -3.92 1.07
C VAL A 768 18.41 -4.27 0.64
N ARG A 769 17.64 -4.85 1.57
CA ARG A 769 16.22 -5.09 1.41
C ARG A 769 15.45 -4.00 2.15
N VAL A 770 14.45 -3.43 1.49
CA VAL A 770 13.53 -2.44 2.05
C VAL A 770 12.19 -3.10 2.30
N CYS A 771 11.54 -2.84 3.44
CA CYS A 771 10.19 -3.29 3.75
C CYS A 771 9.29 -2.11 4.18
N THR A 772 8.02 -2.18 3.74
CA THR A 772 6.94 -1.21 3.95
C THR A 772 6.00 -1.66 5.07
N SER A 773 4.98 -0.87 5.41
CA SER A 773 3.89 -1.26 6.33
C SER A 773 2.81 -2.08 5.64
N ASP A 774 2.93 -2.31 4.34
CA ASP A 774 2.05 -3.19 3.58
C ASP A 774 1.92 -4.53 4.32
N ARG A 775 0.70 -5.04 4.42
CA ARG A 775 0.40 -6.29 5.15
C ARG A 775 0.86 -6.29 6.61
N LEU A 776 0.92 -5.13 7.24
CA LEU A 776 1.28 -4.97 8.64
C LEU A 776 2.73 -5.40 8.96
N GLU A 777 3.63 -5.36 7.97
CA GLU A 777 5.02 -5.82 8.12
C GLU A 777 5.89 -4.92 8.99
N THR A 778 5.63 -3.62 9.04
CA THR A 778 6.39 -2.65 9.86
C THR A 778 5.45 -1.83 10.73
N ALA A 779 5.58 -1.97 12.06
CA ALA A 779 4.62 -1.45 13.03
C ALA A 779 4.26 0.04 12.86
N GLN A 780 3.01 0.39 13.23
CA GLN A 780 2.69 1.78 13.54
C GLN A 780 3.57 2.29 14.68
N TRP A 781 3.72 3.60 14.79
CA TRP A 781 4.60 4.20 15.79
C TRP A 781 4.12 5.59 16.22
N TRP A 782 4.73 6.08 17.29
CA TRP A 782 4.64 7.47 17.72
C TRP A 782 5.96 7.89 18.35
N ALA A 783 6.19 9.19 18.42
CA ALA A 783 7.31 9.74 19.15
C ALA A 783 6.80 10.21 20.52
N PRO A 784 7.26 9.60 21.64
CA PRO A 784 6.90 10.08 22.97
C PRO A 784 7.49 11.49 23.18
N GLY A 785 6.75 12.34 23.87
CA GLY A 785 7.20 13.67 24.29
C GLY A 785 7.39 13.75 25.81
N ASN A 786 7.46 14.97 26.34
CA ASN A 786 7.53 15.21 27.79
C ASN A 786 6.09 15.24 28.34
N GLY A 787 5.81 14.47 29.40
CA GLY A 787 4.45 14.29 29.93
C GLY A 787 3.51 13.67 28.88
N ASP A 788 2.27 14.15 28.78
CA ASP A 788 1.23 13.62 27.89
C ASP A 788 1.38 14.02 26.41
N THR A 789 2.48 14.67 26.03
CA THR A 789 2.66 15.18 24.66
C THR A 789 3.14 14.06 23.73
N VAL A 790 2.32 13.68 22.74
CA VAL A 790 2.67 12.66 21.75
C VAL A 790 2.80 13.29 20.36
N GLY A 791 3.71 12.78 19.53
CA GLY A 791 3.87 13.30 18.19
C GLY A 791 4.49 12.35 17.19
N LEU A 792 5.06 12.94 16.14
CA LEU A 792 5.78 12.27 15.08
C LEU A 792 7.16 12.90 14.96
N SER A 793 8.13 12.10 14.56
CA SER A 793 9.50 12.53 14.39
C SER A 793 10.10 11.93 13.14
N LYS A 794 10.79 12.74 12.34
CA LYS A 794 11.55 12.26 11.17
C LYS A 794 12.95 11.82 11.58
N GLY A 795 13.56 10.92 10.82
CA GLY A 795 14.95 10.47 11.00
C GLY A 795 15.14 8.98 10.75
N LEU A 796 16.37 8.55 10.98
CA LEU A 796 16.80 7.15 11.00
C LEU A 796 16.86 6.64 12.44
N TRP A 797 16.45 5.39 12.64
CA TRP A 797 16.28 4.76 13.95
C TRP A 797 16.81 3.32 13.95
N THR A 798 17.19 2.83 15.11
CA THR A 798 17.60 1.42 15.30
C THR A 798 17.33 0.96 16.73
N PHE A 799 17.35 -0.35 16.96
CA PHE A 799 17.32 -0.91 18.31
C PHE A 799 18.69 -0.73 18.98
N ASP A 800 18.67 -0.48 20.29
CA ASP A 800 19.86 -0.46 21.14
C ASP A 800 20.26 -1.91 21.44
N ASN A 801 20.94 -2.57 20.48
CA ASN A 801 21.30 -3.97 20.63
C ASN A 801 22.66 -4.06 21.35
N GLN A 802 22.63 -4.33 22.65
CA GLN A 802 23.85 -4.46 23.46
C GLN A 802 24.68 -5.73 23.12
N THR A 803 24.16 -6.62 22.27
CA THR A 803 24.73 -7.95 21.99
C THR A 803 25.46 -8.07 20.66
N THR A 804 25.23 -7.18 19.69
CA THR A 804 26.00 -7.14 18.42
C THR A 804 26.76 -5.82 18.30
N SER A 805 28.01 -5.90 17.86
CA SER A 805 28.89 -4.74 17.71
C SER A 805 28.39 -3.71 16.68
N SER A 806 27.40 -4.05 15.84
CA SER A 806 26.77 -3.12 14.88
C SER A 806 25.34 -3.55 14.51
N PRO A 807 24.38 -2.61 14.39
CA PRO A 807 23.01 -2.91 13.96
C PRO A 807 22.92 -3.22 12.46
N LEU A 808 22.14 -4.23 12.07
CA LEU A 808 21.88 -4.62 10.67
C LEU A 808 20.48 -4.25 10.17
N VAL A 809 19.60 -3.84 11.07
CA VAL A 809 18.23 -3.41 10.78
C VAL A 809 18.04 -1.98 11.26
N PHE A 810 17.53 -1.13 10.37
CA PHE A 810 17.28 0.28 10.63
C PHE A 810 15.86 0.64 10.19
N TYR A 811 15.32 1.70 10.76
CA TYR A 811 13.99 2.21 10.43
C TYR A 811 14.06 3.67 10.04
N SER A 812 13.30 4.06 9.02
CA SER A 812 13.42 5.35 8.36
C SER A 812 12.05 6.04 8.32
N THR A 813 11.99 7.24 8.87
CA THR A 813 10.75 8.04 8.97
C THR A 813 10.97 9.42 8.36
N VAL A 814 9.93 9.98 7.73
CA VAL A 814 10.00 11.27 7.05
C VAL A 814 9.08 12.31 7.68
N GLY A 815 9.34 13.59 7.37
CA GLY A 815 8.57 14.71 7.89
C GLY A 815 7.13 14.74 7.36
N LYS A 816 6.27 15.49 8.05
CA LYS A 816 4.89 15.70 7.63
C LYS A 816 4.84 16.48 6.32
N SER A 817 4.06 15.96 5.38
CA SER A 817 3.71 16.58 4.11
C SER A 817 3.10 17.99 4.29
N GLY A 818 3.40 18.92 3.38
CA GLY A 818 2.84 20.26 3.36
C GLY A 818 1.33 20.29 3.09
N LYS A 819 0.78 19.20 2.52
CA LYS A 819 -0.64 19.02 2.20
C LYS A 819 -1.48 18.59 3.41
N HIS A 820 -0.87 18.05 4.46
CA HIS A 820 -1.57 17.58 5.68
C HIS A 820 -1.68 18.62 6.80
N LYS A 821 -1.70 19.94 6.50
CA LYS A 821 -1.72 21.01 7.54
C LYS A 821 -2.87 20.91 8.55
N LYS A 822 -4.01 20.29 8.18
CA LYS A 822 -5.22 20.20 9.02
C LYS A 822 -5.19 19.11 10.11
N SER A 823 -4.29 18.12 10.03
CA SER A 823 -4.22 17.03 11.03
C SER A 823 -3.44 17.44 12.29
N GLY A 824 -4.13 17.59 13.42
CA GLY A 824 -3.54 17.82 14.73
C GLY A 824 -3.04 16.52 15.37
N LYS A 825 -1.89 16.57 16.07
CA LYS A 825 -1.33 15.39 16.77
C LYS A 825 -2.23 14.86 17.88
N ASN A 826 -3.02 15.76 18.46
CA ASN A 826 -3.93 15.51 19.58
C ASN A 826 -5.37 15.29 19.12
N ASP A 827 -5.68 15.36 17.82
CA ASP A 827 -7.04 15.10 17.35
C ASP A 827 -7.43 13.66 17.70
N ALA A 828 -8.69 13.45 18.09
CA ALA A 828 -9.24 12.16 18.47
C ALA A 828 -10.44 11.82 17.57
N LYS A 829 -10.77 10.53 17.48
CA LYS A 829 -11.91 10.04 16.69
C LYS A 829 -12.88 9.20 17.49
N LEU A 830 -12.41 8.48 18.50
CA LEU A 830 -13.26 7.53 19.24
C LEU A 830 -13.90 8.16 20.47
N THR A 831 -13.21 9.09 21.10
CA THR A 831 -13.64 9.71 22.37
C THR A 831 -13.33 11.20 22.40
N SER A 832 -14.11 11.96 23.17
CA SER A 832 -13.79 13.36 23.43
C SER A 832 -12.38 13.50 24.01
N HIS A 833 -11.65 14.53 23.58
CA HIS A 833 -10.30 14.79 24.07
C HIS A 833 -10.12 16.27 24.39
N TYR A 834 -9.80 16.56 25.64
CA TYR A 834 -9.54 17.90 26.13
C TYR A 834 -8.09 17.97 26.61
N LEU A 835 -7.38 19.04 26.27
CA LEU A 835 -6.05 19.31 26.78
C LEU A 835 -6.15 20.28 27.95
N THR A 836 -5.46 20.00 29.05
CA THR A 836 -5.31 20.94 30.16
C THR A 836 -4.51 22.15 29.68
N PRO A 837 -4.94 23.41 29.96
CA PRO A 837 -4.14 24.58 29.65
C PRO A 837 -2.78 24.47 30.34
N VAL A 838 -1.69 24.50 29.58
CA VAL A 838 -0.34 24.58 30.15
C VAL A 838 -0.21 25.94 30.83
N SER A 839 0.15 25.96 32.12
CA SER A 839 0.44 27.19 32.85
C SER A 839 1.53 27.98 32.12
N VAL A 840 1.24 29.25 31.86
CA VAL A 840 2.07 30.17 31.08
C VAL A 840 3.27 30.62 31.93
N GLU A 841 4.25 29.74 32.14
CA GLU A 841 5.54 30.14 32.74
C GLU A 841 6.73 29.84 31.83
N ALA A 842 6.53 29.23 30.66
CA ALA A 842 7.64 28.79 29.79
C ALA A 842 7.52 29.13 28.30
N SER A 843 6.58 29.99 27.87
CA SER A 843 6.49 30.42 26.46
C SER A 843 6.83 31.90 26.29
N ASN A 844 7.95 32.19 25.62
CA ASN A 844 8.32 33.54 25.14
C ASN A 844 7.45 34.04 23.96
N ASP A 845 6.33 33.37 23.66
CA ASP A 845 5.43 33.74 22.58
C ASP A 845 4.29 34.62 23.13
N VAL A 846 4.46 35.94 22.99
CA VAL A 846 3.57 36.99 23.52
C VAL A 846 2.12 36.88 22.99
N ARG A 847 1.86 36.02 21.99
CA ARG A 847 0.50 35.73 21.50
C ARG A 847 -0.31 34.77 22.38
N SER A 848 0.28 34.14 23.40
CA SER A 848 -0.44 33.20 24.29
C SER A 848 -1.07 33.84 25.53
N VAL A 849 -0.87 35.16 25.76
CA VAL A 849 -1.19 35.80 27.05
C VAL A 849 -2.62 36.36 27.14
N VAL A 850 -3.44 36.31 26.07
CA VAL A 850 -4.81 36.89 26.08
C VAL A 850 -5.92 35.85 25.98
N ALA A 851 -5.76 34.67 26.60
CA ALA A 851 -6.80 33.65 26.58
C ALA A 851 -6.94 32.88 27.90
N SER A 852 -6.89 33.57 29.05
CA SER A 852 -7.25 33.01 30.36
C SER A 852 -8.77 32.86 30.58
N THR A 853 -9.56 32.91 29.52
CA THR A 853 -11.00 32.55 29.48
C THR A 853 -11.33 31.58 28.34
N ALA A 854 -10.34 30.87 27.78
CA ALA A 854 -10.59 29.91 26.71
C ALA A 854 -11.30 28.65 27.24
N GLN A 855 -12.56 28.46 26.82
CA GLN A 855 -13.25 27.18 26.91
C GLN A 855 -12.33 26.03 26.51
N SER A 856 -12.30 24.97 27.32
CA SER A 856 -11.58 23.73 27.02
C SER A 856 -12.01 23.21 25.64
N ARG A 857 -11.11 23.30 24.65
CA ARG A 857 -11.39 22.88 23.27
C ARG A 857 -11.46 21.36 23.21
N ASN A 858 -12.56 20.81 22.69
CA ASN A 858 -12.64 19.39 22.35
C ASN A 858 -11.88 19.12 21.03
N TYR A 859 -10.97 18.16 21.05
CA TYR A 859 -10.16 17.70 19.94
C TYR A 859 -10.76 16.49 19.21
N LEU A 860 -12.02 16.13 19.50
CA LEU A 860 -12.77 15.17 18.69
C LEU A 860 -12.98 15.72 17.27
N GLN A 861 -12.31 15.13 16.28
CA GLN A 861 -12.29 15.57 14.88
C GLN A 861 -12.43 14.37 13.92
N PRO A 862 -13.61 13.73 13.82
CA PRO A 862 -13.81 12.53 13.01
C PRO A 862 -13.50 12.73 11.52
N GLU A 863 -13.76 13.92 10.98
CA GLU A 863 -13.54 14.25 9.56
C GLU A 863 -12.06 14.34 9.16
N THR A 864 -11.15 14.47 10.14
CA THR A 864 -9.73 14.72 9.85
C THR A 864 -9.02 13.43 9.49
N THR A 865 -8.44 13.36 8.29
CA THR A 865 -7.53 12.25 7.91
C THR A 865 -6.24 12.33 8.71
N ALA A 866 -5.86 11.21 9.35
CA ALA A 866 -4.63 11.12 10.11
C ALA A 866 -3.41 11.07 9.20
N TRP A 867 -2.37 11.82 9.57
CA TRP A 867 -1.05 11.67 8.96
C TRP A 867 -0.24 10.61 9.72
N ASN A 868 -0.14 9.41 9.16
CA ASN A 868 0.56 8.28 9.74
C ASN A 868 1.76 7.91 8.86
N PRO A 869 2.92 8.56 9.05
CA PRO A 869 4.10 8.25 8.25
C PRO A 869 4.53 6.80 8.49
N GLU A 870 4.74 6.08 7.40
CA GLU A 870 5.22 4.70 7.40
C GLU A 870 6.59 4.56 8.08
N LEU A 871 6.80 3.45 8.79
CA LEU A 871 8.07 3.09 9.42
C LEU A 871 8.87 2.18 8.48
N LEU A 872 9.55 2.79 7.51
CA LEU A 872 10.24 2.03 6.46
C LEU A 872 11.45 1.28 7.03
N GLU A 873 11.48 -0.05 6.91
CA GLU A 873 12.57 -0.90 7.40
C GLU A 873 13.66 -1.08 6.33
N PHE A 874 14.93 -0.94 6.74
CA PHE A 874 16.12 -1.22 5.95
C PHE A 874 16.87 -2.39 6.58
N VAL A 875 17.03 -3.48 5.82
CA VAL A 875 17.75 -4.67 6.23
C VAL A 875 19.04 -4.75 5.42
N MET A 876 20.17 -4.63 6.12
CA MET A 876 21.50 -4.80 5.55
C MET A 876 21.74 -6.30 5.32
N VAL A 877 21.34 -6.81 4.16
CA VAL A 877 21.42 -8.25 3.83
C VAL A 877 22.88 -8.66 3.66
N SER A 878 23.66 -7.85 2.93
CA SER A 878 25.09 -8.09 2.76
C SER A 878 25.83 -6.77 2.60
N LEU A 879 26.80 -6.54 3.49
CA LEU A 879 27.80 -5.48 3.38
C LEU A 879 29.18 -6.08 3.11
N GLN A 880 30.14 -5.25 2.72
CA GLN A 880 31.55 -5.64 2.60
C GLN A 880 32.25 -5.55 3.96
N GLU A 881 33.37 -6.25 4.08
CA GLU A 881 34.22 -6.15 5.26
C GLU A 881 34.71 -4.71 5.44
N GLY A 882 34.53 -4.15 6.66
CA GLY A 882 34.87 -2.77 6.98
C GLY A 882 33.79 -1.73 6.65
N ASP A 883 32.69 -2.11 5.99
CA ASP A 883 31.54 -1.20 5.81
C ASP A 883 30.87 -0.92 7.17
N ASP A 884 30.52 0.34 7.44
CA ASP A 884 29.66 0.71 8.56
C ASP A 884 28.17 0.62 8.16
N PRO A 885 27.38 -0.30 8.76
CA PRO A 885 25.94 -0.39 8.48
C PRO A 885 25.19 0.93 8.68
N THR A 886 25.62 1.75 9.64
CA THR A 886 25.00 3.04 9.96
C THR A 886 25.20 4.06 8.83
N ALA A 887 26.40 4.12 8.26
CA ALA A 887 26.71 4.92 7.08
C ALA A 887 25.81 4.54 5.88
N TRP A 888 25.68 3.24 5.59
CA TRP A 888 24.85 2.74 4.48
C TRP A 888 23.35 2.98 4.69
N ALA A 889 22.84 2.80 5.91
CA ALA A 889 21.45 3.12 6.24
C ALA A 889 21.17 4.64 6.16
N SER A 890 22.13 5.47 6.58
CA SER A 890 22.05 6.93 6.48
C SER A 890 22.05 7.38 5.03
N TYR A 891 22.92 6.81 4.20
CA TYR A 891 22.92 7.02 2.75
C TYR A 891 21.54 6.72 2.15
N LEU A 892 20.98 5.55 2.46
CA LEU A 892 19.67 5.14 1.93
C LEU A 892 18.51 6.01 2.44
N HIS A 893 18.59 6.50 3.68
CA HIS A 893 17.64 7.49 4.21
C HIS A 893 17.69 8.80 3.41
N GLN A 894 18.89 9.31 3.12
CA GLN A 894 19.07 10.53 2.32
C GLN A 894 18.55 10.36 0.89
N GLN A 895 18.60 9.15 0.31
CA GLN A 895 18.02 8.86 -1.01
C GLN A 895 16.48 9.02 -1.07
N ARG A 896 15.80 9.25 0.06
CA ARG A 896 14.36 9.59 0.10
C ARG A 896 14.10 11.10 0.00
N LEU A 897 15.14 11.94 0.04
CA LEU A 897 15.04 13.40 0.13
C LEU A 897 15.49 14.07 -1.18
N SER A 898 14.86 13.68 -2.28
CA SER A 898 15.09 14.24 -3.62
C SER A 898 14.57 15.68 -3.71
N GLU A 899 15.35 16.58 -4.32
CA GLU A 899 15.05 18.03 -4.34
C GLU A 899 13.97 18.45 -5.33
N ASP A 900 13.71 17.62 -6.34
CA ASP A 900 12.63 17.76 -7.32
C ASP A 900 11.28 17.20 -6.84
N TYR A 901 11.18 16.89 -5.55
CA TYR A 901 9.92 16.55 -4.89
C TYR A 901 9.71 17.48 -3.70
N ASP A 902 8.52 18.06 -3.61
CA ASP A 902 8.12 18.89 -2.46
C ASP A 902 8.05 18.09 -1.14
N GLU A 903 7.82 16.78 -1.25
CA GLU A 903 7.62 15.87 -0.12
C GLU A 903 8.64 14.74 -0.17
N PRO A 904 9.16 14.29 0.99
CA PRO A 904 10.01 13.11 1.06
C PRO A 904 9.36 11.88 0.42
N LEU A 905 10.17 11.11 -0.30
CA LEU A 905 9.71 9.90 -0.99
C LEU A 905 9.36 8.79 0.00
N ARG A 906 8.31 8.02 -0.33
CA ARG A 906 7.91 6.80 0.38
C ARG A 906 9.07 5.80 0.38
N LEU A 907 9.68 5.57 -0.78
CA LEU A 907 10.82 4.68 -1.00
C LEU A 907 12.09 5.48 -1.37
N PRO A 908 13.30 4.93 -1.19
CA PRO A 908 14.52 5.51 -1.76
C PRO A 908 14.37 5.75 -3.27
N LEU A 909 14.97 6.82 -3.79
CA LEU A 909 14.76 7.33 -5.15
C LEU A 909 14.77 6.22 -6.22
N ILE A 910 15.75 5.32 -6.18
CA ILE A 910 15.87 4.27 -7.20
C ILE A 910 14.73 3.25 -7.18
N LEU A 911 14.19 2.91 -6.01
CA LEU A 911 12.99 2.06 -5.88
C LEU A 911 11.73 2.82 -6.24
N HIS A 912 11.65 4.10 -5.90
CA HIS A 912 10.55 4.98 -6.29
C HIS A 912 10.43 5.09 -7.81
N LEU A 913 11.54 5.27 -8.52
CA LEU A 913 11.56 5.28 -9.98
C LEU A 913 11.14 3.92 -10.56
N ALA A 914 11.59 2.81 -9.97
CA ALA A 914 11.20 1.47 -10.41
C ALA A 914 9.69 1.22 -10.24
N ALA A 915 9.11 1.68 -9.12
CA ALA A 915 7.67 1.64 -8.91
C ALA A 915 6.92 2.48 -9.97
N LEU A 916 7.37 3.70 -10.25
CA LEU A 916 6.77 4.57 -11.26
C LEU A 916 6.85 4.01 -12.69
N ALA A 917 7.90 3.26 -13.03
CA ALA A 917 8.02 2.61 -14.34
C ALA A 917 6.88 1.60 -14.61
N THR A 918 6.32 0.99 -13.56
CA THR A 918 5.18 0.06 -13.65
C THR A 918 3.96 0.69 -14.34
N ARG A 919 3.76 2.01 -14.20
CA ARG A 919 2.64 2.76 -14.81
C ARG A 919 2.63 2.77 -16.35
N TYR A 920 3.72 2.39 -16.99
CA TYR A 920 3.80 2.26 -18.45
C TYR A 920 3.44 0.85 -18.96
N ALA A 921 3.49 -0.15 -18.08
CA ALA A 921 3.20 -1.54 -18.44
C ALA A 921 1.79 -2.00 -18.03
N ILE A 922 1.13 -1.25 -17.14
CA ILE A 922 -0.15 -1.63 -16.52
C ILE A 922 -1.18 -0.49 -16.72
N PRO A 923 -2.46 -0.80 -17.01
CA PRO A 923 -3.55 0.18 -16.97
C PRO A 923 -3.50 1.02 -15.69
N ALA A 924 -3.76 2.32 -15.82
CA ALA A 924 -3.63 3.31 -14.74
C ALA A 924 -4.63 3.05 -13.60
N GLU A 925 -4.35 2.05 -12.77
CA GLU A 925 -5.15 1.71 -11.60
C GLU A 925 -4.51 2.13 -10.27
N ASP A 926 -3.22 2.48 -10.28
CA ASP A 926 -2.44 2.65 -9.04
C ASP A 926 -2.45 4.08 -8.47
N ASP A 927 -3.11 5.05 -9.12
CA ASP A 927 -3.20 6.44 -8.63
C ASP A 927 -4.46 6.73 -7.81
N ARG A 928 -5.25 5.71 -7.44
CA ARG A 928 -6.18 5.88 -6.31
C ARG A 928 -5.29 5.97 -5.07
N PRO A 929 -5.43 7.03 -4.22
CA PRO A 929 -4.74 7.00 -2.94
C PRO A 929 -5.02 5.65 -2.30
N GLU A 930 -3.98 5.01 -1.78
CA GLU A 930 -4.01 3.80 -0.96
C GLU A 930 -4.82 4.06 0.33
N GLU A 931 -6.09 4.48 0.20
CA GLU A 931 -7.09 4.40 1.25
C GLU A 931 -7.65 2.96 1.36
N ALA A 932 -7.05 2.02 0.62
CA ALA A 932 -7.28 0.59 0.74
C ALA A 932 -6.35 -0.02 1.80
N GLU A 933 -6.55 0.38 3.06
CA GLU A 933 -6.22 -0.49 4.20
C GLU A 933 -7.52 -1.06 4.76
N ASP A 934 -8.29 -1.78 3.93
CA ASP A 934 -9.00 -2.98 4.37
C ASP A 934 -9.71 -3.67 3.20
N ASP A 935 -9.62 -5.00 3.20
CA ASP A 935 -10.43 -5.94 2.41
C ASP A 935 -10.01 -6.27 0.97
N ASP A 936 -8.72 -6.27 0.64
CA ASP A 936 -8.23 -7.03 -0.54
C ASP A 936 -7.87 -8.47 -0.15
N ILE A 937 -8.89 -9.17 0.39
CA ILE A 937 -8.88 -10.60 0.70
C ILE A 937 -9.61 -11.33 -0.43
N ASP A 938 -8.82 -11.99 -1.28
CA ASP A 938 -9.16 -13.14 -2.13
C ASP A 938 -9.75 -12.95 -3.54
N ARG A 939 -8.87 -13.18 -4.53
CA ARG A 939 -9.19 -13.98 -5.73
C ARG A 939 -8.31 -15.24 -5.71
N GLU A 940 -8.95 -16.36 -5.39
CA GLU A 940 -8.39 -17.66 -4.97
C GLU A 940 -7.62 -18.44 -6.06
N LEU A 941 -7.38 -17.87 -7.25
CA LEU A 941 -6.73 -18.58 -8.37
C LEU A 941 -5.30 -18.11 -8.72
N VAL A 942 -4.78 -17.07 -8.05
CA VAL A 942 -3.39 -16.59 -8.24
C VAL A 942 -2.71 -16.28 -6.89
N ALA A 943 -3.24 -16.83 -5.79
CA ALA A 943 -2.77 -16.59 -4.43
C ALA A 943 -1.38 -17.21 -4.10
N GLU A 944 -0.71 -17.86 -5.06
CA GLU A 944 0.70 -18.27 -4.93
C GLU A 944 1.65 -17.08 -4.64
N GLN A 945 1.26 -15.84 -4.96
CA GLN A 945 2.07 -14.63 -4.70
C GLN A 945 1.77 -13.91 -3.36
N LEU A 946 0.89 -14.46 -2.51
CA LEU A 946 0.32 -13.76 -1.34
C LEU A 946 0.60 -14.48 0.01
N THR A 947 1.63 -15.31 0.10
CA THR A 947 1.97 -16.07 1.32
C THR A 947 2.85 -15.25 2.29
N PHE A 948 2.73 -15.43 3.61
CA PHE A 948 3.81 -14.99 4.51
C PHE A 948 5.02 -15.94 4.37
N ASP A 949 6.15 -15.66 5.02
CA ASP A 949 7.52 -16.25 4.89
C ASP A 949 7.66 -17.80 4.89
N PHE A 950 6.80 -18.52 4.19
CA PHE A 950 6.68 -19.97 4.21
C PHE A 950 6.76 -20.52 2.79
N GLY A 951 7.76 -21.38 2.58
CA GLY A 951 7.72 -22.38 1.53
C GLY A 951 6.83 -23.53 1.98
N ILE A 952 5.61 -23.61 1.44
CA ILE A 952 4.83 -24.85 1.37
C ILE A 952 4.38 -25.02 -0.07
#